data_AF-A0A9P9Z8M2-F1
#
_entry.id   AF-A0A9P9Z8M2-F1
#
_cell.length_a   1.000
_cell.length_b   1.000
_cell.length_c   1.000
_cell.angle_alpha   90.00
_cell.angle_beta   90.00
_cell.angle_gamma   90.00
#
_symmetry.space_group_name_H-M   'P 1'
#
loop_
_entity.id
_entity.type
_entity.pdbx_description
1 polymer ?
#
loop_
_entity_poly.entity_id
_entity_poly.type
_entity_poly.pdbx_seq_one_letter_code
_entity_poly.pdbx_strand_id
1 'polypeptide(L)'
;MPVTGTTHGAAPTRAPTRPGSQQPRREPGDPVYAAERQQAIAAAVADHGRLSVAEIATTYDVTTETVRRDLTLLERAGFVRRVHGGVVPARSLSMIEAAVADRDSANSAQKDRIAEAALDLLPEAHGTLLLDAGTTTVRLAARLPVDRPLTLITHAVPVAARVLALPQVELHLLPGRVRSTTQAAVGAETVAALSALRADVAVVGSNGVSASHGLSTPDHDEAATKQAMVRSGRTVVVLADSTKVGIESTHRFAGLGDVDVLVTDTGIDPADRRALERRGVERGGVVRTAGEVSQCGGKGINISRAAVSAGVPTLAVIPATDNDPFVHALRTDGIDTRPQHPSGPIRSNITLTEPDGTTTKLNSPGPEATPRTLAALRDALVARAERADWVVLAGSLPPGAPADWYADVVAALRSGSARVAVDTSDRPLAELVAALPDAAPDLMKPNGEELASLTGADAAEVEADPRAAASAARTLLERGVGAVLATLGGNGAVLVTAEGAWHATPPPTTVVSTVGAGDSSLFGYLLSDLRGGGPTDRLALAVAYGSAAAEHHRMTDLITADLVRLDADLGADKDAVIRSLAGVVGDAGRTGDVDRLVADAMARESQSSTGLPGGIAIPHCRTEAVPEPTLAFARLSPGIDFGAKDGAADLAFLIAAPAGGDTTHLTLLTQLARALVKKDFTDALRAAQTPEQVVELVSGVVRLDETKAAAPAAAPAAAPAAAPTSGAKPSLVAVTACPTGIAHTYMAAEALEAAAARAGVEIHVETQGSAGSTPLSPETIAAAGAVIFSVDVGVRDRARFAGKPLVSSGVKRPIDEGDEMIAQALAYAADPATAPKVEGEAAEAGASSGAKESFGGTVRRVLMTGVSYMIPFVAAGGLLIALAFLFGGYEIVFTGTKDGVEGVNIAQDMVLNNSFLNLPDLSAYTDLPNGAMLTHGPFLTYIGALLFVLGGAAFSFLVPALAGYIAYAIADRPGIAPGFVMGAVAGVTGTGFIGGIIGGVLAGIIAAWIARWKVPAWARGLMPVLVIPLLATLLTGLIVVVVLGKPLNLLTTALTNGLNSLGDNPGLAILLGVVLGLMMAFDMGGPLNKTAYAFATTGLGAAATATDAPELKVMAAVMLAGMVPPLALALATAVRPGLFTVQERENGKAAWAMGASFITEGAIPFAAADPLRVIPSIMLGSAVTGGLSEALDVTLRAPHGGIFVLFAVGNIGGFLIALVAGVLVAAASVVALKTAARTKLSEVAPVA
;
A
#
# COMPACT_ATOMS: atom_id res chain seq x y z
N MET A 1 -10.73 -71.03 -20.33
CA MET A 1 -10.01 -71.83 -19.32
C MET A 1 -8.66 -71.16 -19.02
N PRO A 2 -8.12 -71.29 -17.78
CA PRO A 2 -7.74 -70.14 -16.93
C PRO A 2 -6.20 -69.84 -16.95
N VAL A 3 -5.48 -69.22 -15.99
CA VAL A 3 -5.55 -69.18 -14.50
C VAL A 3 -4.98 -67.86 -13.91
N THR A 4 -5.37 -67.57 -12.66
CA THR A 4 -4.84 -66.63 -11.64
C THR A 4 -3.31 -66.75 -11.38
N GLY A 5 -2.60 -65.92 -10.59
CA GLY A 5 -2.91 -64.74 -9.77
C GLY A 5 -1.88 -64.51 -8.63
N THR A 6 -1.97 -63.36 -7.95
CA THR A 6 -1.55 -63.07 -6.53
C THR A 6 -0.10 -63.27 -6.00
N THR A 7 0.52 -62.11 -5.68
CA THR A 7 1.14 -61.69 -4.38
C THR A 7 2.55 -62.09 -3.88
N HIS A 8 3.18 -61.04 -3.33
CA HIS A 8 4.17 -60.92 -2.24
C HIS A 8 5.69 -61.12 -2.51
N GLY A 9 6.36 -59.95 -2.63
CA GLY A 9 7.80 -59.79 -2.74
C GLY A 9 8.63 -59.98 -1.46
N ALA A 10 9.96 -59.90 -1.64
CA ALA A 10 10.90 -59.26 -0.71
C ALA A 10 12.26 -59.00 -1.41
N ALA A 11 12.84 -57.83 -1.14
CA ALA A 11 14.26 -57.43 -1.25
C ALA A 11 15.15 -57.86 -2.46
N PRO A 12 15.66 -56.91 -3.28
CA PRO A 12 16.78 -57.16 -4.19
C PRO A 12 18.15 -57.03 -3.49
N THR A 13 19.02 -58.01 -3.75
CA THR A 13 20.42 -58.08 -3.31
C THR A 13 21.35 -57.09 -4.05
N ARG A 14 22.44 -56.67 -3.40
CA ARG A 14 23.52 -55.83 -3.98
C ARG A 14 24.37 -56.57 -5.01
N ALA A 15 24.67 -55.92 -6.14
CA ALA A 15 25.95 -55.86 -6.89
C ALA A 15 25.68 -55.29 -8.31
N PRO A 16 26.64 -54.64 -9.02
CA PRO A 16 28.09 -54.63 -8.80
C PRO A 16 28.73 -53.23 -8.63
N THR A 17 29.96 -53.23 -8.10
CA THR A 17 30.84 -52.06 -7.93
C THR A 17 31.56 -51.66 -9.22
N ARG A 18 31.70 -50.35 -9.47
CA ARG A 18 32.61 -49.78 -10.48
C ARG A 18 34.05 -49.69 -9.93
N PRO A 19 35.10 -49.65 -10.79
CA PRO A 19 36.49 -49.82 -10.36
C PRO A 19 37.01 -48.64 -9.54
N GLY A 20 37.80 -48.94 -8.51
CA GLY A 20 38.30 -47.94 -7.57
C GLY A 20 39.55 -47.21 -8.03
N SER A 21 39.64 -45.92 -7.69
CA SER A 21 40.89 -45.19 -7.56
C SER A 21 41.66 -45.74 -6.33
N GLN A 22 42.87 -46.25 -6.55
CA GLN A 22 43.73 -46.68 -5.45
C GLN A 22 44.34 -45.46 -4.77
N GLN A 23 43.87 -45.12 -3.57
CA GLN A 23 44.70 -44.46 -2.57
C GLN A 23 45.51 -45.53 -1.80
N PRO A 24 46.76 -45.24 -1.40
CA PRO A 24 47.63 -46.21 -0.75
C PRO A 24 47.07 -46.63 0.63
N ARG A 25 47.10 -47.92 0.93
CA ARG A 25 46.80 -48.42 2.29
C ARG A 25 47.94 -48.01 3.23
N ARG A 26 47.64 -47.20 4.25
CA ARG A 26 48.55 -46.95 5.38
C ARG A 26 48.72 -48.23 6.22
N GLU A 27 49.87 -48.41 6.85
CA GLU A 27 50.11 -49.53 7.77
C GLU A 27 49.42 -49.31 9.13
N PRO A 28 49.03 -50.37 9.86
CA PRO A 28 48.38 -50.23 11.16
C PRO A 28 49.41 -49.83 12.23
N GLY A 29 49.38 -48.57 12.67
CA GLY A 29 50.23 -48.06 13.75
C GLY A 29 50.61 -46.58 13.65
N ASP A 30 50.46 -45.95 12.48
CA ASP A 30 50.77 -44.52 12.33
C ASP A 30 49.74 -43.62 13.05
N PRO A 31 50.16 -42.68 13.92
CA PRO A 31 49.24 -41.81 14.65
C PRO A 31 48.57 -40.81 13.70
N VAL A 32 47.26 -40.97 13.48
CA VAL A 32 46.47 -40.06 12.64
C VAL A 32 46.48 -38.66 13.26
N TYR A 33 47.06 -37.69 12.54
CA TYR A 33 47.11 -36.29 12.96
C TYR A 33 45.69 -35.74 13.18
N ALA A 34 45.53 -34.87 14.18
CA ALA A 34 44.21 -34.40 14.62
C ALA A 34 43.39 -33.76 13.48
N ALA A 35 44.03 -33.00 12.59
CA ALA A 35 43.38 -32.39 11.42
C ALA A 35 42.89 -33.44 10.41
N GLU A 36 43.69 -34.45 10.08
CA GLU A 36 43.27 -35.55 9.18
C GLU A 36 42.10 -36.33 9.77
N ARG A 37 42.17 -36.65 11.07
CA ARG A 37 41.09 -37.35 11.78
C ARG A 37 39.81 -36.52 11.82
N GLN A 38 39.90 -35.21 12.11
CA GLN A 38 38.75 -34.29 12.10
C GLN A 38 38.10 -34.24 10.71
N GLN A 39 38.89 -34.14 9.64
CA GLN A 39 38.39 -34.13 8.27
C GLN A 39 37.72 -35.45 7.88
N ALA A 40 38.31 -36.59 8.26
CA ALA A 40 37.74 -37.93 8.04
C ALA A 40 36.45 -38.16 8.85
N ILE A 41 36.36 -37.68 10.09
CA ILE A 41 35.13 -37.70 10.90
C ILE A 41 34.04 -36.85 10.24
N ALA A 42 34.35 -35.63 9.79
CA ALA A 42 33.38 -34.76 9.14
C ALA A 42 32.81 -35.37 7.85
N ALA A 43 33.66 -36.01 7.03
CA ALA A 43 33.24 -36.75 5.85
C ALA A 43 32.36 -37.97 6.21
N ALA A 44 32.78 -38.79 7.18
CA ALA A 44 32.02 -39.97 7.60
C ALA A 44 30.64 -39.62 8.18
N VAL A 45 30.54 -38.52 8.94
CA VAL A 45 29.26 -37.98 9.45
C VAL A 45 28.36 -37.48 8.30
N ALA A 46 28.93 -36.87 7.27
CA ALA A 46 28.18 -36.42 6.10
C ALA A 46 27.57 -37.59 5.29
N ASP A 47 28.32 -38.68 5.12
CA ASP A 47 27.87 -39.87 4.37
C ASP A 47 26.87 -40.74 5.16
N HIS A 48 27.07 -40.92 6.46
CA HIS A 48 26.29 -41.86 7.28
C HIS A 48 25.14 -41.21 8.06
N GLY A 49 25.05 -39.87 8.08
CA GLY A 49 23.97 -39.10 8.71
C GLY A 49 23.97 -39.08 10.25
N ARG A 50 24.48 -40.13 10.91
CA ARG A 50 24.72 -40.17 12.36
C ARG A 50 25.84 -41.15 12.68
N LEU A 51 26.72 -40.78 13.61
CA LEU A 51 27.74 -41.66 14.19
C LEU A 51 27.76 -41.51 15.72
N SER A 52 28.02 -42.58 16.46
CA SER A 52 28.23 -42.51 17.91
C SER A 52 29.68 -42.15 18.25
N VAL A 53 29.89 -41.58 19.44
CA VAL A 53 31.24 -41.27 19.94
C VAL A 53 32.08 -42.54 20.11
N ALA A 54 31.45 -43.68 20.44
CA ALA A 54 32.13 -44.97 20.63
C ALA A 54 32.58 -45.60 19.30
N GLU A 55 31.77 -45.54 18.25
CA GLU A 55 32.14 -46.01 16.91
C GLU A 55 33.31 -45.20 16.35
N ILE A 56 33.28 -43.87 16.49
CA ILE A 56 34.38 -42.99 16.06
C ILE A 56 35.66 -43.29 16.85
N ALA A 57 35.56 -43.44 18.18
CA ALA A 57 36.70 -43.78 19.04
C ALA A 57 37.37 -45.10 18.62
N THR A 58 36.56 -46.12 18.33
CA THR A 58 37.02 -47.44 17.88
C THR A 58 37.60 -47.40 16.46
N THR A 59 36.99 -46.63 15.55
CA THR A 59 37.39 -46.57 14.12
C THR A 59 38.75 -45.90 13.92
N TYR A 60 39.08 -44.90 14.75
CA TYR A 60 40.33 -44.12 14.65
C TYR A 60 41.33 -44.40 15.78
N ASP A 61 41.11 -45.46 16.57
CA ASP A 61 41.92 -45.89 17.72
C ASP A 61 42.31 -44.75 18.68
N VAL A 62 41.30 -44.00 19.14
CA VAL A 62 41.46 -42.85 20.05
C VAL A 62 40.43 -42.86 21.17
N THR A 63 40.75 -42.23 22.31
CA THR A 63 39.82 -42.15 23.44
C THR A 63 38.55 -41.38 23.10
N THR A 64 37.44 -41.69 23.78
CA THR A 64 36.17 -40.96 23.63
C THR A 64 36.29 -39.48 23.99
N GLU A 65 37.22 -39.09 24.86
CA GLU A 65 37.50 -37.69 25.18
C GLU A 65 38.27 -36.98 24.05
N THR A 66 39.18 -37.66 23.36
CA THR A 66 39.81 -37.15 22.13
C THR A 66 38.73 -36.88 21.07
N VAL A 67 37.81 -37.84 20.87
CA VAL A 67 36.69 -37.67 19.94
C VAL A 67 35.77 -36.53 20.37
N ARG A 68 35.41 -36.41 21.66
CA ARG A 68 34.60 -35.28 22.16
C ARG A 68 35.26 -33.93 21.91
N ARG A 69 36.59 -33.84 22.02
CA ARG A 69 37.36 -32.62 21.72
C ARG A 69 37.35 -32.30 20.22
N ASP A 70 37.61 -33.29 19.37
CA ASP A 70 37.54 -33.15 17.91
C ASP A 70 36.13 -32.74 17.45
N LEU A 71 35.08 -33.37 17.99
CA LEU A 71 33.68 -33.03 17.73
C LEU A 71 33.29 -31.64 18.25
N THR A 72 33.90 -31.17 19.34
CA THR A 72 33.68 -29.79 19.84
C THR A 72 34.32 -28.76 18.91
N LEU A 73 35.48 -29.08 18.31
CA LEU A 73 36.11 -28.23 17.30
C LEU A 73 35.32 -28.23 15.98
N LEU A 74 34.88 -29.39 15.50
CA LEU A 74 34.05 -29.52 14.30
C LEU A 74 32.65 -28.89 14.46
N GLU A 75 32.08 -28.89 15.67
CA GLU A 75 30.83 -28.19 15.98
C GLU A 75 31.02 -26.67 16.05
N ARG A 76 32.10 -26.18 16.67
CA ARG A 76 32.47 -24.75 16.61
C ARG A 76 32.76 -24.26 15.19
N ALA A 77 33.28 -25.14 14.34
CA ALA A 77 33.52 -24.89 12.91
C ALA A 77 32.27 -25.17 12.03
N GLY A 78 31.12 -25.50 12.60
CA GLY A 78 29.85 -25.62 11.87
C GLY A 78 29.70 -26.86 10.97
N PHE A 79 30.63 -27.83 10.99
CA PHE A 79 30.55 -29.03 10.15
C PHE A 79 29.57 -30.07 10.70
N VAL A 80 29.48 -30.19 12.03
CA VAL A 80 28.67 -31.22 12.72
C VAL A 80 27.94 -30.64 13.92
N ARG A 81 26.92 -31.34 14.42
CA ARG A 81 26.22 -31.01 15.67
C ARG A 81 26.22 -32.22 16.60
N ARG A 82 26.62 -32.05 17.85
CA ARG A 82 26.64 -33.10 18.86
C ARG A 82 25.23 -33.37 19.37
N VAL A 83 24.93 -34.65 19.56
CA VAL A 83 23.67 -35.16 20.13
C VAL A 83 24.01 -36.14 21.26
N HIS A 84 23.03 -36.52 22.08
CA HIS A 84 23.30 -37.42 23.19
C HIS A 84 23.89 -38.77 22.69
N GLY A 85 25.13 -39.06 23.10
CA GLY A 85 25.90 -40.24 22.69
C GLY A 85 26.54 -40.20 21.29
N GLY A 86 26.39 -39.13 20.50
CA GLY A 86 26.87 -39.12 19.11
C GLY A 86 26.91 -37.75 18.43
N VAL A 87 26.95 -37.79 17.11
CA VAL A 87 27.08 -36.62 16.23
C VAL A 87 26.25 -36.81 14.96
N VAL A 88 25.69 -35.72 14.45
CA VAL A 88 24.96 -35.63 13.17
C VAL A 88 25.52 -34.47 12.34
N PRO A 89 25.31 -34.40 11.01
CA PRO A 89 25.65 -33.22 10.21
C PRO A 89 25.02 -31.96 10.79
N ALA A 90 25.73 -30.81 10.76
CA ALA A 90 25.16 -29.55 11.27
C ALA A 90 23.86 -29.15 10.55
N ARG A 91 23.74 -29.55 9.28
CA ARG A 91 22.59 -29.39 8.38
C ARG A 91 21.38 -30.28 8.68
N SER A 92 21.41 -31.13 9.72
CA SER A 92 20.30 -32.04 10.07
C SER A 92 19.09 -31.37 10.73
N LEU A 93 19.15 -30.06 10.98
CA LEU A 93 18.03 -29.24 11.44
C LEU A 93 17.96 -28.00 10.53
N SER A 94 17.11 -28.07 9.52
CA SER A 94 16.97 -27.10 8.44
C SER A 94 16.31 -25.80 8.90
N MET A 95 17.09 -24.80 9.33
CA MET A 95 16.61 -23.43 9.59
C MET A 95 17.66 -22.30 9.42
N ILE A 96 18.90 -22.56 8.97
CA ILE A 96 19.96 -21.53 8.90
C ILE A 96 20.58 -21.46 7.49
N GLU A 97 20.70 -20.24 6.95
CA GLU A 97 21.34 -19.94 5.66
C GLU A 97 22.88 -20.06 5.77
N ALA A 98 23.53 -20.82 4.88
CA ALA A 98 24.99 -20.98 4.86
C ALA A 98 25.71 -19.76 4.24
N ALA A 99 26.98 -19.53 4.56
CA ALA A 99 27.75 -18.43 3.96
C ALA A 99 28.02 -18.65 2.46
N VAL A 100 28.31 -17.58 1.72
CA VAL A 100 28.60 -17.66 0.27
C VAL A 100 29.80 -18.54 -0.07
N ALA A 101 30.86 -18.51 0.73
CA ALA A 101 32.05 -19.35 0.51
C ALA A 101 31.73 -20.86 0.59
N ASP A 102 30.95 -21.28 1.60
CA ASP A 102 30.50 -22.66 1.74
C ASP A 102 29.60 -23.07 0.56
N ARG A 103 28.69 -22.16 0.16
CA ARG A 103 27.79 -22.37 -0.99
C ARG A 103 28.54 -22.50 -2.31
N ASP A 104 29.67 -21.82 -2.53
CA ASP A 104 30.37 -21.83 -3.82
C ASP A 104 31.14 -23.14 -4.07
N SER A 105 31.65 -23.76 -3.00
CA SER A 105 32.31 -25.07 -3.05
C SER A 105 31.34 -26.24 -3.30
N ALA A 106 30.04 -26.05 -3.06
CA ALA A 106 29.01 -27.07 -3.27
C ALA A 106 28.47 -27.06 -4.72
N ASN A 107 28.34 -28.25 -5.32
CA ASN A 107 27.82 -28.47 -6.68
C ASN A 107 28.52 -27.64 -7.77
N SER A 108 29.80 -27.30 -7.59
CA SER A 108 30.54 -26.38 -8.46
C SER A 108 30.51 -26.78 -9.94
N ALA A 109 30.65 -28.08 -10.24
CA ALA A 109 30.62 -28.59 -11.62
C ALA A 109 29.23 -28.50 -12.29
N GLN A 110 28.14 -28.61 -11.52
CA GLN A 110 26.78 -28.36 -12.00
C GLN A 110 26.59 -26.87 -12.28
N LYS A 111 27.01 -26.01 -11.35
CA LYS A 111 26.89 -24.55 -11.46
C LYS A 111 27.72 -23.98 -12.61
N ASP A 112 28.88 -24.56 -12.89
CA ASP A 112 29.68 -24.19 -14.05
C ASP A 112 28.97 -24.49 -15.38
N ARG A 113 28.30 -25.64 -15.50
CA ARG A 113 27.48 -25.97 -16.69
C ARG A 113 26.22 -25.11 -16.81
N ILE A 114 25.59 -24.76 -15.69
CA ILE A 114 24.44 -23.85 -15.65
C ILE A 114 24.87 -22.44 -16.09
N ALA A 115 26.03 -21.97 -15.62
CA ALA A 115 26.61 -20.69 -16.04
C ALA A 115 27.00 -20.69 -17.53
N GLU A 116 27.56 -21.79 -18.04
CA GLU A 116 27.90 -21.96 -19.46
C GLU A 116 26.64 -21.94 -20.35
N ALA A 117 25.59 -22.68 -20.00
CA ALA A 117 24.32 -22.68 -20.72
C ALA A 117 23.57 -21.33 -20.65
N ALA A 118 23.86 -20.49 -19.65
CA ALA A 118 23.28 -19.15 -19.53
C ALA A 118 23.98 -18.09 -20.41
N LEU A 119 25.12 -18.41 -21.04
CA LEU A 119 25.82 -17.48 -21.94
C LEU A 119 25.00 -17.16 -23.20
N ASP A 120 24.26 -18.15 -23.72
CA ASP A 120 23.37 -18.00 -24.88
C ASP A 120 22.14 -17.12 -24.59
N LEU A 121 21.86 -16.85 -23.31
CA LEU A 121 20.74 -16.01 -22.84
C LEU A 121 21.19 -14.58 -22.50
N LEU A 122 22.46 -14.24 -22.72
CA LEU A 122 22.95 -12.87 -22.52
C LEU A 122 22.36 -11.93 -23.58
N PRO A 123 22.07 -10.66 -23.23
CA PRO A 123 21.54 -9.69 -24.18
C PRO A 123 22.56 -9.40 -25.30
N GLU A 124 22.09 -8.80 -26.38
CA GLU A 124 22.93 -8.38 -27.52
C GLU A 124 24.02 -7.38 -27.09
N ALA A 125 24.98 -7.10 -27.98
CA ALA A 125 26.02 -6.11 -27.71
C ALA A 125 25.42 -4.74 -27.36
N HIS A 126 25.95 -4.11 -26.32
CA HIS A 126 25.44 -2.88 -25.68
C HIS A 126 24.09 -3.03 -24.94
N GLY A 127 23.54 -4.24 -24.81
CA GLY A 127 22.37 -4.51 -23.98
C GLY A 127 22.67 -4.44 -22.48
N THR A 128 21.60 -4.28 -21.69
CA THR A 128 21.70 -4.15 -20.23
C THR A 128 21.46 -5.48 -19.52
N LEU A 129 22.44 -5.93 -18.73
CA LEU A 129 22.39 -7.16 -17.95
C LEU A 129 22.29 -6.84 -16.46
N LEU A 130 21.25 -7.34 -15.78
CA LEU A 130 21.07 -7.22 -14.34
C LEU A 130 21.42 -8.55 -13.65
N LEU A 131 22.44 -8.58 -12.78
CA LEU A 131 22.96 -9.82 -12.17
C LEU A 131 22.82 -9.84 -10.64
N ASP A 132 22.27 -10.93 -10.13
CA ASP A 132 21.93 -11.16 -8.71
C ASP A 132 23.09 -11.73 -7.87
N ALA A 133 22.98 -11.62 -6.56
CA ALA A 133 23.87 -12.25 -5.59
C ALA A 133 23.60 -13.75 -5.50
N GLY A 134 24.55 -14.55 -6.01
CA GLY A 134 24.45 -16.01 -6.00
C GLY A 134 25.75 -16.69 -6.44
N THR A 135 25.98 -17.91 -5.95
CA THR A 135 27.21 -18.65 -6.30
C THR A 135 27.22 -19.12 -7.77
N THR A 136 26.05 -19.36 -8.35
CA THR A 136 25.89 -19.68 -9.78
C THR A 136 25.97 -18.41 -10.66
N THR A 137 25.44 -17.27 -10.21
CA THR A 137 25.50 -16.00 -10.96
C THR A 137 26.92 -15.41 -10.98
N VAL A 138 27.70 -15.56 -9.90
CA VAL A 138 29.14 -15.24 -9.88
C VAL A 138 29.94 -16.12 -10.87
N ARG A 139 29.52 -17.36 -11.12
CA ARG A 139 30.13 -18.26 -12.12
C ARG A 139 29.78 -17.91 -13.56
N LEU A 140 28.64 -17.25 -13.80
CA LEU A 140 28.30 -16.61 -15.07
C LEU A 140 29.11 -15.32 -15.26
N ALA A 141 29.19 -14.46 -14.24
CA ALA A 141 30.01 -13.25 -14.27
C ALA A 141 31.50 -13.53 -14.59
N ALA A 142 32.02 -14.66 -14.11
CA ALA A 142 33.38 -15.14 -14.40
C ALA A 142 33.59 -15.64 -15.86
N ARG A 143 32.53 -15.77 -16.65
CA ARG A 143 32.52 -16.33 -18.01
C ARG A 143 31.95 -15.38 -19.06
N LEU A 144 31.70 -14.12 -18.69
CA LEU A 144 31.19 -13.13 -19.64
C LEU A 144 32.13 -12.99 -20.84
N PRO A 145 31.62 -12.99 -22.08
CA PRO A 145 32.43 -12.91 -23.29
C PRO A 145 33.28 -11.63 -23.33
N VAL A 146 34.51 -11.76 -23.85
CA VAL A 146 35.48 -10.65 -23.94
C VAL A 146 35.24 -9.73 -25.13
N ASP A 147 34.44 -10.18 -26.10
CA ASP A 147 34.12 -9.54 -27.37
C ASP A 147 32.72 -8.88 -27.41
N ARG A 148 31.88 -9.10 -26.38
CA ARG A 148 30.56 -8.47 -26.27
C ARG A 148 30.58 -7.34 -25.23
N PRO A 149 30.48 -6.05 -25.64
CA PRO A 149 30.34 -4.95 -24.70
C PRO A 149 28.95 -4.98 -24.05
N LEU A 150 28.86 -4.69 -22.75
CA LEU A 150 27.62 -4.79 -21.97
C LEU A 150 27.56 -3.72 -20.87
N THR A 151 26.35 -3.20 -20.59
CA THR A 151 26.10 -2.45 -19.35
C THR A 151 25.62 -3.42 -18.28
N LEU A 152 26.41 -3.62 -17.23
CA LEU A 152 26.18 -4.59 -16.17
C LEU A 152 25.73 -3.89 -14.89
N ILE A 153 24.51 -4.17 -14.47
CA ILE A 153 23.94 -3.70 -13.21
C ILE A 153 23.99 -4.85 -12.19
N THR A 154 24.47 -4.59 -10.97
CA THR A 154 24.41 -5.59 -9.89
C THR A 154 24.30 -4.93 -8.52
N HIS A 155 23.75 -5.65 -7.54
CA HIS A 155 23.81 -5.29 -6.12
C HIS A 155 24.82 -6.17 -5.35
N ALA A 156 25.53 -7.08 -6.03
CA ALA A 156 26.40 -8.08 -5.43
C ALA A 156 27.87 -7.67 -5.52
N VAL A 157 28.53 -7.45 -4.37
CA VAL A 157 29.95 -7.08 -4.30
C VAL A 157 30.86 -8.13 -4.98
N PRO A 158 30.64 -9.45 -4.86
CA PRO A 158 31.47 -10.45 -5.54
C PRO A 158 31.34 -10.43 -7.07
N VAL A 159 30.16 -10.08 -7.60
CA VAL A 159 29.95 -9.93 -9.06
C VAL A 159 30.69 -8.69 -9.55
N ALA A 160 30.50 -7.56 -8.87
CA ALA A 160 31.20 -6.30 -9.16
C ALA A 160 32.73 -6.46 -9.13
N ALA A 161 33.28 -7.12 -8.10
CA ALA A 161 34.72 -7.39 -8.01
C ALA A 161 35.25 -8.31 -9.12
N ARG A 162 34.43 -9.24 -9.63
CA ARG A 162 34.83 -10.18 -10.69
C ARG A 162 34.92 -9.52 -12.07
N VAL A 163 34.04 -8.57 -12.35
CA VAL A 163 33.89 -7.93 -13.67
C VAL A 163 34.62 -6.58 -13.78
N LEU A 164 35.08 -5.99 -12.67
CA LEU A 164 35.83 -4.73 -12.64
C LEU A 164 37.11 -4.72 -13.53
N ALA A 165 37.67 -5.90 -13.82
CA ALA A 165 38.83 -6.07 -14.68
C ALA A 165 38.49 -6.21 -16.19
N LEU A 166 37.21 -6.19 -16.57
CA LEU A 166 36.74 -6.35 -17.95
C LEU A 166 36.50 -4.96 -18.60
N PRO A 167 37.38 -4.47 -19.49
CA PRO A 167 37.28 -3.12 -20.04
C PRO A 167 36.07 -2.90 -20.96
N GLN A 168 35.41 -3.96 -21.41
CA GLN A 168 34.20 -3.93 -22.24
C GLN A 168 32.89 -3.91 -21.43
N VAL A 169 32.96 -3.96 -20.09
CA VAL A 169 31.79 -3.97 -19.21
C VAL A 169 31.64 -2.65 -18.48
N GLU A 170 30.54 -1.94 -18.71
CA GLU A 170 30.17 -0.75 -17.94
C GLU A 170 29.43 -1.18 -16.66
N LEU A 171 30.11 -1.11 -15.52
CA LEU A 171 29.60 -1.63 -14.25
C LEU A 171 28.85 -0.57 -13.42
N HIS A 172 27.59 -0.85 -13.09
CA HIS A 172 26.74 -0.10 -12.17
C HIS A 172 26.46 -0.93 -10.91
N LEU A 173 27.08 -0.55 -9.78
CA LEU A 173 26.84 -1.18 -8.47
C LEU A 173 25.75 -0.42 -7.72
N LEU A 174 24.69 -1.13 -7.34
CA LEU A 174 23.51 -0.55 -6.68
C LEU A 174 23.74 -0.26 -5.18
N PRO A 175 23.16 0.84 -4.64
CA PRO A 175 23.30 1.21 -3.24
C PRO A 175 22.45 0.35 -2.31
N GLY A 176 22.79 0.35 -1.02
CA GLY A 176 22.00 -0.25 0.06
C GLY A 176 22.86 -0.91 1.14
N ARG A 177 22.19 -1.51 2.12
CA ARG A 177 22.84 -2.18 3.26
C ARG A 177 23.37 -3.54 2.81
N VAL A 178 24.69 -3.74 2.84
CA VAL A 178 25.30 -5.02 2.43
C VAL A 178 25.08 -6.10 3.52
N ARG A 179 24.40 -7.20 3.19
CA ARG A 179 24.35 -8.41 4.05
C ARG A 179 25.71 -9.10 4.03
N SER A 180 26.27 -9.43 5.19
CA SER A 180 27.54 -10.17 5.28
C SER A 180 27.44 -11.61 4.76
N THR A 181 26.28 -12.27 4.94
CA THR A 181 26.05 -13.66 4.54
C THR A 181 26.11 -13.88 3.03
N THR A 182 25.57 -12.94 2.25
CA THR A 182 25.46 -12.99 0.77
C THR A 182 26.31 -11.97 0.03
N GLN A 183 26.93 -11.02 0.75
CA GLN A 183 27.75 -9.94 0.21
C GLN A 183 27.01 -9.08 -0.83
N ALA A 184 25.73 -8.85 -0.52
CA ALA A 184 24.72 -8.26 -1.40
C ALA A 184 24.10 -7.02 -0.73
N ALA A 185 24.02 -5.89 -1.44
CA ALA A 185 23.28 -4.71 -0.98
C ALA A 185 21.76 -4.98 -1.05
N VAL A 186 21.06 -4.74 0.06
CA VAL A 186 19.61 -4.94 0.18
C VAL A 186 18.94 -3.77 0.91
N GLY A 187 17.60 -3.80 0.94
CA GLY A 187 16.75 -2.84 1.65
C GLY A 187 16.10 -1.82 0.72
N ALA A 188 15.42 -0.84 1.32
CA ALA A 188 14.57 0.11 0.59
C ALA A 188 15.31 0.90 -0.49
N GLU A 189 16.58 1.26 -0.27
CA GLU A 189 17.43 1.96 -1.25
C GLU A 189 17.69 1.11 -2.49
N THR A 190 18.07 -0.16 -2.31
CA THR A 190 18.31 -1.10 -3.43
C THR A 190 17.01 -1.39 -4.18
N VAL A 191 15.91 -1.59 -3.46
CA VAL A 191 14.58 -1.82 -4.05
C VAL A 191 14.10 -0.60 -4.86
N ALA A 192 14.31 0.62 -4.35
CA ALA A 192 13.98 1.86 -5.06
C ALA A 192 14.85 2.05 -6.32
N ALA A 193 16.16 1.81 -6.20
CA ALA A 193 17.09 1.86 -7.33
C ALA A 193 16.71 0.85 -8.42
N LEU A 194 16.43 -0.41 -8.05
CA LEU A 194 15.95 -1.44 -8.98
C LEU A 194 14.64 -1.02 -9.65
N SER A 195 13.65 -0.56 -8.89
CA SER A 195 12.32 -0.20 -9.41
C SER A 195 12.37 0.88 -10.50
N ALA A 196 13.37 1.78 -10.45
CA ALA A 196 13.61 2.83 -11.43
C ALA A 196 14.41 2.38 -12.68
N LEU A 197 14.93 1.15 -12.68
CA LEU A 197 15.78 0.61 -13.75
C LEU A 197 15.00 -0.41 -14.61
N ARG A 198 15.43 -0.56 -15.86
CA ARG A 198 15.02 -1.68 -16.72
C ARG A 198 16.26 -2.29 -17.36
N ALA A 199 16.33 -3.61 -17.39
CA ALA A 199 17.40 -4.38 -18.00
C ALA A 199 16.82 -5.31 -19.06
N ASP A 200 17.55 -5.56 -20.14
CA ASP A 200 17.15 -6.51 -21.18
C ASP A 200 17.04 -7.92 -20.62
N VAL A 201 18.00 -8.31 -19.79
CA VAL A 201 18.03 -9.61 -19.12
C VAL A 201 18.33 -9.42 -17.63
N ALA A 202 17.50 -9.99 -16.76
CA ALA A 202 17.75 -10.09 -15.33
C ALA A 202 18.03 -11.55 -14.96
N VAL A 203 19.23 -11.82 -14.42
CA VAL A 203 19.68 -13.15 -14.04
C VAL A 203 19.65 -13.30 -12.52
N VAL A 204 18.76 -14.15 -12.01
CA VAL A 204 18.43 -14.30 -10.58
C VAL A 204 18.77 -15.71 -10.08
N GLY A 205 19.34 -15.82 -8.89
CA GLY A 205 19.56 -17.07 -8.16
C GLY A 205 18.51 -17.28 -7.06
N SER A 206 18.16 -18.54 -6.80
CA SER A 206 17.17 -18.92 -5.78
C SER A 206 17.71 -19.91 -4.74
N ASN A 207 17.15 -19.88 -3.54
CA ASN A 207 17.43 -20.86 -2.48
C ASN A 207 16.42 -22.02 -2.49
N GLY A 208 15.24 -21.82 -3.08
CA GLY A 208 14.22 -22.85 -3.32
C GLY A 208 13.37 -22.55 -4.56
N VAL A 209 12.99 -23.58 -5.31
CA VAL A 209 12.14 -23.53 -6.51
C VAL A 209 11.14 -24.69 -6.44
N SER A 210 9.86 -24.42 -6.16
CA SER A 210 8.82 -25.45 -6.12
C SER A 210 7.59 -25.08 -6.96
N ALA A 211 6.80 -26.09 -7.32
CA ALA A 211 5.55 -25.91 -8.08
C ALA A 211 4.38 -25.33 -7.26
N SER A 212 4.51 -25.33 -5.93
CA SER A 212 3.54 -24.84 -4.94
C SER A 212 3.87 -23.42 -4.46
N HIS A 213 5.13 -23.15 -4.16
CA HIS A 213 5.58 -21.92 -3.51
C HIS A 213 6.43 -21.02 -4.43
N GLY A 214 6.76 -21.46 -5.65
CA GLY A 214 7.54 -20.68 -6.60
C GLY A 214 9.00 -20.52 -6.16
N LEU A 215 9.55 -19.32 -6.35
CA LEU A 215 10.94 -19.00 -6.04
C LEU A 215 11.04 -18.32 -4.68
N SER A 216 11.94 -18.83 -3.82
CA SER A 216 12.00 -18.44 -2.41
C SER A 216 13.42 -18.33 -1.85
N THR A 217 13.55 -17.49 -0.82
CA THR A 217 14.76 -17.23 -0.04
C THR A 217 14.41 -17.17 1.47
N PRO A 218 15.33 -17.50 2.40
CA PRO A 218 15.06 -17.44 3.83
C PRO A 218 15.04 -16.02 4.44
N ASP A 219 15.40 -14.97 3.68
CA ASP A 219 15.50 -13.59 4.17
C ASP A 219 14.52 -12.62 3.47
N HIS A 220 13.81 -11.81 4.25
CA HIS A 220 12.78 -10.89 3.75
C HIS A 220 13.35 -9.75 2.90
N ASP A 221 14.49 -9.17 3.27
CA ASP A 221 15.07 -8.04 2.54
C ASP A 221 15.63 -8.51 1.19
N GLU A 222 16.22 -9.72 1.15
CA GLU A 222 16.57 -10.36 -0.12
C GLU A 222 15.35 -10.71 -0.96
N ALA A 223 14.25 -11.17 -0.36
CA ALA A 223 13.03 -11.45 -1.11
C ALA A 223 12.49 -10.17 -1.77
N ALA A 224 12.46 -9.05 -1.04
CA ALA A 224 12.06 -7.75 -1.59
C ALA A 224 13.02 -7.26 -2.70
N THR A 225 14.33 -7.40 -2.52
CA THR A 225 15.33 -7.03 -3.53
C THR A 225 15.20 -7.91 -4.79
N LYS A 226 15.12 -9.25 -4.66
CA LYS A 226 14.94 -10.16 -5.80
C LYS A 226 13.60 -9.95 -6.51
N GLN A 227 12.51 -9.66 -5.78
CA GLN A 227 11.22 -9.31 -6.38
C GLN A 227 11.32 -8.02 -7.22
N ALA A 228 12.07 -7.01 -6.76
CA ALA A 228 12.34 -5.81 -7.54
C ALA A 228 13.20 -6.11 -8.78
N MET A 229 14.21 -6.99 -8.68
CA MET A 229 15.02 -7.41 -9.82
C MET A 229 14.19 -8.11 -10.91
N VAL A 230 13.32 -9.04 -10.52
CA VAL A 230 12.41 -9.76 -11.43
C VAL A 230 11.52 -8.78 -12.19
N ARG A 231 10.93 -7.78 -11.50
CA ARG A 231 10.12 -6.72 -12.14
C ARG A 231 10.91 -5.74 -13.02
N SER A 232 12.24 -5.74 -12.92
CA SER A 232 13.11 -4.84 -13.67
C SER A 232 13.72 -5.48 -14.92
N GLY A 233 13.67 -6.81 -15.04
CA GLY A 233 14.08 -7.52 -16.25
C GLY A 233 12.98 -7.55 -17.31
N ARG A 234 13.34 -7.32 -18.58
CA ARG A 234 12.49 -7.63 -19.73
C ARG A 234 12.47 -9.13 -20.03
N THR A 235 13.54 -9.83 -19.69
CA THR A 235 13.62 -11.29 -19.70
C THR A 235 14.27 -11.76 -18.40
N VAL A 236 13.56 -12.59 -17.63
CA VAL A 236 13.96 -13.07 -16.31
C VAL A 236 14.49 -14.50 -16.42
N VAL A 237 15.80 -14.65 -16.21
CA VAL A 237 16.52 -15.92 -16.27
C VAL A 237 16.88 -16.35 -14.85
N VAL A 238 16.51 -17.58 -14.46
CA VAL A 238 16.79 -18.12 -13.13
C VAL A 238 17.86 -19.20 -13.23
N LEU A 239 18.91 -19.09 -12.41
CA LEU A 239 19.97 -20.09 -12.31
C LEU A 239 19.87 -20.87 -11.00
N ALA A 240 19.47 -22.14 -11.08
CA ALA A 240 19.33 -23.00 -9.91
C ALA A 240 19.79 -24.44 -10.20
N ASP A 241 20.69 -24.98 -9.38
CA ASP A 241 21.05 -26.40 -9.45
C ASP A 241 19.93 -27.28 -8.89
N SER A 242 19.88 -28.55 -9.31
CA SER A 242 18.78 -29.47 -9.00
C SER A 242 18.49 -29.65 -7.51
N THR A 243 19.46 -29.40 -6.61
CA THR A 243 19.24 -29.45 -5.15
C THR A 243 18.40 -28.30 -4.59
N LYS A 244 18.01 -27.34 -5.45
CA LYS A 244 17.11 -26.23 -5.13
C LYS A 244 15.69 -26.46 -5.64
N VAL A 245 15.49 -27.45 -6.50
CA VAL A 245 14.18 -27.79 -7.06
C VAL A 245 13.46 -28.73 -6.08
N GLY A 246 12.15 -28.50 -5.88
CA GLY A 246 11.36 -29.18 -4.84
C GLY A 246 11.57 -28.63 -3.43
N ILE A 247 12.40 -27.59 -3.26
CA ILE A 247 12.71 -26.97 -1.97
C ILE A 247 11.97 -25.64 -1.80
N GLU A 248 11.43 -25.40 -0.60
CA GLU A 248 10.75 -24.17 -0.23
C GLU A 248 11.53 -23.45 0.89
N SER A 249 11.59 -22.12 0.83
CA SER A 249 12.20 -21.25 1.85
C SER A 249 11.18 -20.21 2.31
N THR A 250 11.41 -19.62 3.49
CA THR A 250 10.41 -18.82 4.24
C THR A 250 9.74 -17.69 3.47
N HIS A 251 10.44 -17.03 2.53
CA HIS A 251 9.93 -15.89 1.78
C HIS A 251 9.96 -16.15 0.28
N ARG A 252 8.78 -16.32 -0.33
CA ARG A 252 8.57 -16.26 -1.78
C ARG A 252 8.88 -14.86 -2.31
N PHE A 253 9.67 -14.77 -3.39
CA PHE A 253 9.96 -13.51 -4.08
C PHE A 253 9.39 -13.44 -5.51
N ALA A 254 9.14 -14.59 -6.14
CA ALA A 254 8.54 -14.70 -7.46
C ALA A 254 7.70 -15.99 -7.60
N GLY A 255 6.67 -15.96 -8.43
CA GLY A 255 6.01 -17.14 -8.96
C GLY A 255 6.76 -17.73 -10.16
N LEU A 256 6.38 -18.94 -10.56
CA LEU A 256 6.92 -19.56 -11.78
C LEU A 256 6.51 -18.82 -13.06
N GLY A 257 5.39 -18.08 -13.03
CA GLY A 257 4.95 -17.22 -14.14
C GLY A 257 5.70 -15.89 -14.25
N ASP A 258 6.51 -15.51 -13.25
CA ASP A 258 7.36 -14.32 -13.29
C ASP A 258 8.78 -14.64 -13.83
N VAL A 259 8.96 -15.81 -14.46
CA VAL A 259 10.26 -16.33 -14.92
C VAL A 259 10.14 -16.84 -16.35
N ASP A 260 10.90 -16.24 -17.26
CA ASP A 260 10.91 -16.63 -18.67
C ASP A 260 11.75 -17.90 -18.92
N VAL A 261 12.88 -18.06 -18.22
CA VAL A 261 13.79 -19.20 -18.40
C VAL A 261 14.35 -19.70 -17.08
N LEU A 262 14.19 -21.00 -16.80
CA LEU A 262 14.88 -21.70 -15.71
C LEU A 262 16.06 -22.52 -16.28
N VAL A 263 17.29 -22.14 -15.96
CA VAL A 263 18.51 -22.90 -16.31
C VAL A 263 18.95 -23.72 -15.11
N THR A 264 19.07 -25.03 -15.34
CA THR A 264 19.27 -26.03 -14.29
C THR A 264 19.98 -27.27 -14.86
N ASP A 265 20.48 -28.13 -13.98
CA ASP A 265 21.16 -29.36 -14.38
C ASP A 265 20.18 -30.56 -14.51
N THR A 266 20.64 -31.65 -15.13
CA THR A 266 19.80 -32.81 -15.44
C THR A 266 19.31 -33.59 -14.22
N GLY A 267 19.83 -33.31 -13.02
CA GLY A 267 19.57 -34.03 -11.77
C GLY A 267 18.23 -33.75 -11.08
N ILE A 268 17.32 -32.94 -11.67
CA ILE A 268 15.98 -32.71 -11.11
C ILE A 268 15.18 -34.02 -11.02
N ASP A 269 14.57 -34.26 -9.86
CA ASP A 269 13.69 -35.41 -9.63
C ASP A 269 12.52 -35.44 -10.65
N PRO A 270 12.19 -36.60 -11.24
CA PRO A 270 11.10 -36.72 -12.20
C PRO A 270 9.73 -36.25 -11.67
N ALA A 271 9.46 -36.31 -10.37
CA ALA A 271 8.22 -35.82 -9.77
C ALA A 271 8.15 -34.29 -9.76
N ASP A 272 9.21 -33.62 -9.31
CA ASP A 272 9.30 -32.16 -9.31
C ASP A 272 9.31 -31.59 -10.74
N ARG A 273 10.00 -32.26 -11.66
CA ARG A 273 9.97 -31.92 -13.09
C ARG A 273 8.54 -31.92 -13.64
N ARG A 274 7.78 -33.00 -13.40
CA ARG A 274 6.37 -33.10 -13.78
C ARG A 274 5.47 -32.11 -13.04
N ALA A 275 5.87 -31.60 -11.88
CA ALA A 275 5.15 -30.56 -11.17
C ALA A 275 5.37 -29.18 -11.81
N LEU A 276 6.61 -28.87 -12.22
CA LEU A 276 6.95 -27.66 -12.97
C LEU A 276 6.34 -27.64 -14.38
N GLU A 277 6.42 -28.76 -15.11
CA GLU A 277 5.80 -28.93 -16.45
C GLU A 277 4.28 -28.70 -16.39
N ARG A 278 3.58 -29.27 -15.39
CA ARG A 278 2.13 -29.03 -15.18
C ARG A 278 1.77 -27.60 -14.78
N ARG A 279 2.73 -26.83 -14.23
CA ARG A 279 2.58 -25.40 -13.95
C ARG A 279 3.01 -24.51 -15.11
N GLY A 280 3.36 -25.09 -16.27
CA GLY A 280 3.62 -24.34 -17.49
C GLY A 280 5.08 -23.95 -17.73
N VAL A 281 6.01 -24.50 -16.95
CA VAL A 281 7.45 -24.38 -17.25
C VAL A 281 7.77 -25.34 -18.40
N GLU A 282 7.60 -24.86 -19.62
CA GLU A 282 7.88 -25.59 -20.84
C GLU A 282 9.31 -25.34 -21.29
N ARG A 283 9.99 -26.39 -21.76
CA ARG A 283 11.36 -26.31 -22.29
C ARG A 283 11.35 -25.64 -23.69
N GLY A 284 11.10 -24.33 -23.73
CA GLY A 284 11.02 -23.54 -24.96
C GLY A 284 10.25 -22.21 -24.91
N GLY A 285 9.45 -21.94 -23.86
CA GLY A 285 8.76 -20.65 -23.63
C GLY A 285 7.33 -20.51 -24.21
N VAL A 286 6.42 -19.80 -23.52
CA VAL A 286 5.00 -19.58 -23.87
C VAL A 286 4.42 -18.29 -23.24
N VAL A 287 3.62 -17.50 -23.99
CA VAL A 287 2.76 -16.41 -23.46
C VAL A 287 1.41 -16.97 -22.98
N ARG A 288 0.92 -16.56 -21.80
CA ARG A 288 -0.27 -17.13 -21.16
C ARG A 288 -1.37 -16.09 -20.94
N THR A 289 -2.57 -16.36 -21.45
CA THR A 289 -3.77 -15.55 -21.20
C THR A 289 -4.38 -15.85 -19.82
N ALA A 290 -5.00 -14.86 -19.19
CA ALA A 290 -5.70 -15.04 -17.89
C ALA A 290 -7.03 -15.82 -18.03
N GLY A 291 -7.60 -15.82 -19.23
CA GLY A 291 -8.77 -16.59 -19.63
C GLY A 291 -8.92 -16.55 -21.15
N GLU A 292 -9.67 -17.49 -21.72
CA GLU A 292 -9.96 -17.56 -23.16
C GLU A 292 -11.47 -17.76 -23.35
N VAL A 293 -12.08 -16.91 -24.18
CA VAL A 293 -13.47 -17.06 -24.61
C VAL A 293 -13.48 -17.14 -26.13
N SER A 294 -13.69 -18.35 -26.66
CA SER A 294 -13.83 -18.58 -28.10
C SER A 294 -15.29 -18.43 -28.52
N GLN A 295 -15.54 -17.70 -29.62
CA GLN A 295 -16.88 -17.52 -30.18
C GLN A 295 -16.84 -17.37 -31.71
N CYS A 296 -17.93 -17.75 -32.37
CA CYS A 296 -18.11 -17.54 -33.80
C CYS A 296 -18.29 -16.05 -34.10
N GLY A 297 -17.40 -15.47 -34.91
CA GLY A 297 -17.38 -14.03 -35.22
C GLY A 297 -17.60 -13.68 -36.69
N GLY A 298 -18.16 -12.49 -36.93
CA GLY A 298 -18.38 -11.90 -38.25
C GLY A 298 -19.72 -11.15 -38.31
N LYS A 299 -19.81 -10.04 -39.05
CA LYS A 299 -21.01 -9.17 -39.05
C LYS A 299 -22.31 -9.95 -39.34
N GLY A 300 -22.33 -10.74 -40.43
CA GLY A 300 -23.49 -11.59 -40.77
C GLY A 300 -23.83 -12.69 -39.74
N ILE A 301 -22.83 -13.17 -38.97
CA ILE A 301 -23.04 -14.14 -37.89
C ILE A 301 -23.65 -13.44 -36.67
N ASN A 302 -23.19 -12.24 -36.31
CA ASN A 302 -23.76 -11.45 -35.22
C ASN A 302 -25.24 -11.10 -35.50
N ILE A 303 -25.55 -10.72 -36.75
CA ILE A 303 -26.93 -10.51 -37.23
C ILE A 303 -27.76 -11.79 -37.08
N SER A 304 -27.22 -12.95 -37.46
CA SER A 304 -27.90 -14.24 -37.29
C SER A 304 -28.13 -14.62 -35.83
N ARG A 305 -27.18 -14.32 -34.92
CA ARG A 305 -27.34 -14.53 -33.47
C ARG A 305 -28.44 -13.63 -32.88
N ALA A 306 -28.52 -12.38 -33.33
CA ALA A 306 -29.61 -11.46 -32.97
C ALA A 306 -30.96 -11.95 -33.51
N ALA A 307 -31.00 -12.49 -34.72
CA ALA A 307 -32.18 -13.11 -35.31
C ALA A 307 -32.70 -14.30 -34.49
N VAL A 308 -31.85 -15.27 -34.16
CA VAL A 308 -32.26 -16.43 -33.34
C VAL A 308 -32.74 -15.99 -31.95
N SER A 309 -32.02 -15.06 -31.30
CA SER A 309 -32.45 -14.50 -30.00
C SER A 309 -33.82 -13.81 -30.06
N ALA A 310 -34.20 -13.23 -31.21
CA ALA A 310 -35.50 -12.61 -31.45
C ALA A 310 -36.56 -13.59 -32.00
N GLY A 311 -36.26 -14.88 -32.12
CA GLY A 311 -37.14 -15.91 -32.68
C GLY A 311 -37.33 -15.84 -34.19
N VAL A 312 -36.43 -15.18 -34.92
CA VAL A 312 -36.47 -15.04 -36.38
C VAL A 312 -35.59 -16.12 -37.03
N PRO A 313 -36.13 -16.97 -37.92
CA PRO A 313 -35.34 -17.93 -38.69
C PRO A 313 -34.28 -17.23 -39.54
N THR A 314 -33.05 -17.76 -39.56
CA THR A 314 -31.93 -17.21 -40.31
C THR A 314 -31.09 -18.32 -40.94
N LEU A 315 -30.48 -18.04 -42.10
CA LEU A 315 -29.66 -18.98 -42.86
C LEU A 315 -28.32 -18.32 -43.23
N ALA A 316 -27.24 -18.73 -42.57
CA ALA A 316 -25.90 -18.23 -42.83
C ALA A 316 -25.23 -18.99 -44.00
N VAL A 317 -25.05 -18.33 -45.15
CA VAL A 317 -24.20 -18.82 -46.25
C VAL A 317 -22.76 -18.40 -45.98
N ILE A 318 -21.84 -19.35 -45.80
CA ILE A 318 -20.49 -19.09 -45.24
C ILE A 318 -19.39 -19.88 -45.95
N PRO A 319 -18.17 -19.32 -46.10
CA PRO A 319 -17.01 -20.03 -46.65
C PRO A 319 -16.43 -21.02 -45.61
N ALA A 320 -17.06 -22.20 -45.50
CA ALA A 320 -16.76 -23.23 -44.52
C ALA A 320 -16.94 -24.64 -45.13
N THR A 321 -16.54 -25.69 -44.38
CA THR A 321 -16.87 -27.09 -44.73
C THR A 321 -17.96 -27.63 -43.80
N ASP A 322 -18.76 -28.61 -44.25
CA ASP A 322 -19.90 -29.12 -43.48
C ASP A 322 -19.56 -29.75 -42.10
N ASN A 323 -18.31 -30.19 -41.94
CA ASN A 323 -17.79 -30.80 -40.72
C ASN A 323 -16.92 -29.84 -39.88
N ASP A 324 -16.89 -28.56 -40.22
CA ASP A 324 -16.09 -27.56 -39.51
C ASP A 324 -16.66 -27.30 -38.10
N PRO A 325 -15.83 -27.25 -37.03
CA PRO A 325 -16.29 -26.93 -35.68
C PRO A 325 -17.08 -25.62 -35.58
N PHE A 326 -16.75 -24.61 -36.40
CA PHE A 326 -17.48 -23.36 -36.50
C PHE A 326 -18.92 -23.58 -36.99
N VAL A 327 -19.10 -24.45 -37.98
CA VAL A 327 -20.42 -24.81 -38.53
C VAL A 327 -21.23 -25.62 -37.50
N HIS A 328 -20.58 -26.48 -36.71
CA HIS A 328 -21.24 -27.19 -35.64
C HIS A 328 -21.70 -26.25 -34.52
N ALA A 329 -20.83 -25.34 -34.06
CA ALA A 329 -21.17 -24.35 -33.03
C ALA A 329 -22.35 -23.46 -33.44
N LEU A 330 -22.35 -22.95 -34.68
CA LEU A 330 -23.48 -22.18 -35.20
C LEU A 330 -24.80 -22.97 -35.23
N ARG A 331 -24.77 -24.25 -35.62
CA ARG A 331 -25.96 -25.12 -35.59
C ARG A 331 -26.46 -25.36 -34.15
N THR A 332 -25.55 -25.47 -33.18
CA THR A 332 -25.89 -25.57 -31.74
C THR A 332 -26.50 -24.27 -31.22
N ASP A 333 -26.03 -23.12 -31.67
CA ASP A 333 -26.60 -21.79 -31.40
C ASP A 333 -27.93 -21.54 -32.15
N GLY A 334 -28.50 -22.54 -32.85
CA GLY A 334 -29.76 -22.45 -33.57
C GLY A 334 -29.70 -21.74 -34.93
N ILE A 335 -28.49 -21.48 -35.45
CA ILE A 335 -28.28 -20.83 -36.76
C ILE A 335 -28.15 -21.90 -37.84
N ASP A 336 -29.12 -21.95 -38.77
CA ASP A 336 -29.00 -22.79 -39.96
C ASP A 336 -27.85 -22.29 -40.84
N THR A 337 -27.08 -23.23 -41.39
CA THR A 337 -25.84 -22.92 -42.13
C THR A 337 -25.81 -23.58 -43.51
N ARG A 338 -25.22 -22.87 -44.49
CA ARG A 338 -24.90 -23.36 -45.83
C ARG A 338 -23.42 -23.14 -46.13
N PRO A 339 -22.55 -24.07 -45.71
CA PRO A 339 -21.12 -24.02 -45.98
C PRO A 339 -20.81 -24.11 -47.48
N GLN A 340 -19.89 -23.27 -47.97
CA GLN A 340 -19.28 -23.35 -49.30
C GLN A 340 -17.78 -23.55 -49.14
N HIS A 341 -17.27 -24.66 -49.69
CA HIS A 341 -15.93 -25.14 -49.35
C HIS A 341 -14.81 -24.15 -49.75
N PRO A 342 -14.06 -23.59 -48.78
CA PRO A 342 -12.92 -22.73 -49.04
C PRO A 342 -11.67 -23.55 -49.46
N SER A 343 -10.64 -22.84 -49.91
CA SER A 343 -9.32 -23.39 -50.28
C SER A 343 -8.46 -23.85 -49.09
N GLY A 344 -8.82 -23.43 -47.87
CA GLY A 344 -8.12 -23.73 -46.63
C GLY A 344 -9.02 -23.49 -45.40
N PRO A 345 -8.54 -23.74 -44.17
CA PRO A 345 -9.35 -23.67 -42.95
C PRO A 345 -9.85 -22.25 -42.65
N ILE A 346 -10.93 -22.14 -41.87
CA ILE A 346 -11.46 -20.86 -41.38
C ILE A 346 -10.41 -20.17 -40.49
N ARG A 347 -10.28 -18.85 -40.60
CA ARG A 347 -9.35 -18.04 -39.78
C ARG A 347 -9.85 -17.87 -38.34
N SER A 348 -8.92 -17.88 -37.40
CA SER A 348 -9.15 -17.44 -36.02
C SER A 348 -8.53 -16.06 -35.80
N ASN A 349 -9.29 -15.14 -35.23
CA ASN A 349 -8.79 -13.84 -34.80
C ASN A 349 -8.73 -13.82 -33.27
N ILE A 350 -7.63 -13.36 -32.69
CA ILE A 350 -7.46 -13.26 -31.24
C ILE A 350 -7.72 -11.80 -30.84
N THR A 351 -8.65 -11.57 -29.91
CA THR A 351 -8.82 -10.26 -29.27
C THR A 351 -8.26 -10.35 -27.87
N LEU A 352 -7.18 -9.62 -27.61
CA LEU A 352 -6.63 -9.43 -26.28
C LEU A 352 -7.32 -8.22 -25.66
N THR A 353 -8.07 -8.44 -24.59
CA THR A 353 -8.71 -7.36 -23.82
C THR A 353 -7.89 -7.12 -22.56
N GLU A 354 -7.38 -5.90 -22.40
CA GLU A 354 -6.64 -5.48 -21.22
C GLU A 354 -7.60 -5.04 -20.10
N PRO A 355 -7.17 -5.03 -18.81
CA PRO A 355 -8.06 -4.70 -17.69
C PRO A 355 -8.63 -3.27 -17.68
N ASP A 356 -8.12 -2.38 -18.53
CA ASP A 356 -8.63 -1.03 -18.76
C ASP A 356 -9.70 -0.95 -19.87
N GLY A 357 -10.04 -2.09 -20.50
CA GLY A 357 -10.97 -2.18 -21.63
C GLY A 357 -10.31 -2.01 -23.01
N THR A 358 -9.00 -1.75 -23.08
CA THR A 358 -8.28 -1.67 -24.35
C THR A 358 -8.32 -3.03 -25.07
N THR A 359 -8.73 -3.05 -26.34
CA THR A 359 -8.80 -4.29 -27.15
C THR A 359 -7.81 -4.32 -28.30
N THR A 360 -6.80 -5.17 -28.18
CA THR A 360 -5.81 -5.43 -29.24
C THR A 360 -6.26 -6.63 -30.08
N LYS A 361 -6.57 -6.40 -31.37
CA LYS A 361 -7.07 -7.43 -32.29
C LYS A 361 -5.97 -7.97 -33.21
N LEU A 362 -5.54 -9.21 -32.95
CA LEU A 362 -4.64 -9.97 -33.80
C LEU A 362 -5.46 -10.75 -34.84
N ASN A 363 -5.55 -10.21 -36.06
CA ASN A 363 -6.27 -10.85 -37.15
C ASN A 363 -5.35 -11.81 -37.92
N SER A 364 -5.69 -13.10 -37.95
CA SER A 364 -4.96 -14.05 -38.79
C SER A 364 -5.34 -13.88 -40.27
N PRO A 365 -4.40 -14.03 -41.21
CA PRO A 365 -4.75 -14.08 -42.63
C PRO A 365 -5.69 -15.26 -42.89
N GLY A 366 -6.82 -15.00 -43.55
CA GLY A 366 -7.74 -16.04 -43.99
C GLY A 366 -7.29 -16.72 -45.29
N PRO A 367 -7.87 -17.89 -45.61
CA PRO A 367 -7.60 -18.57 -46.87
C PRO A 367 -8.02 -17.68 -48.04
N GLU A 368 -7.22 -17.69 -49.10
CA GLU A 368 -7.49 -16.91 -50.30
C GLU A 368 -8.74 -17.44 -51.02
N ALA A 369 -9.73 -16.57 -51.21
CA ALA A 369 -11.00 -16.92 -51.82
C ALA A 369 -10.85 -17.08 -53.33
N THR A 370 -10.78 -18.33 -53.77
CA THR A 370 -10.66 -18.64 -55.21
C THR A 370 -11.90 -18.16 -55.98
N PRO A 371 -11.77 -17.82 -57.28
CA PRO A 371 -12.92 -17.49 -58.13
C PRO A 371 -14.03 -18.55 -58.11
N ARG A 372 -13.67 -19.84 -57.93
CA ARG A 372 -14.62 -20.94 -57.79
C ARG A 372 -15.40 -20.87 -56.47
N THR A 373 -14.73 -20.57 -55.35
CA THR A 373 -15.39 -20.42 -54.04
C THR A 373 -16.30 -19.19 -54.03
N LEU A 374 -15.88 -18.08 -54.64
CA LEU A 374 -16.67 -16.85 -54.77
C LEU A 374 -17.91 -17.03 -55.65
N ALA A 375 -17.78 -17.74 -56.78
CA ALA A 375 -18.92 -18.14 -57.59
C ALA A 375 -19.90 -19.02 -56.79
N ALA A 376 -19.39 -20.04 -56.08
CA ALA A 376 -20.23 -20.92 -55.26
C ALA A 376 -20.98 -20.17 -54.13
N LEU A 377 -20.35 -19.18 -53.49
CA LEU A 377 -20.99 -18.30 -52.49
C LEU A 377 -22.11 -17.47 -53.11
N ARG A 378 -21.84 -16.79 -54.24
CA ARG A 378 -22.85 -15.99 -54.95
C ARG A 378 -24.01 -16.85 -55.41
N ASP A 379 -23.73 -17.97 -56.06
CA ASP A 379 -24.75 -18.85 -56.63
C ASP A 379 -25.59 -19.50 -55.51
N ALA A 380 -24.99 -19.81 -54.36
CA ALA A 380 -25.70 -20.27 -53.16
C ALA A 380 -26.58 -19.18 -52.53
N LEU A 381 -26.16 -17.90 -52.52
CA LEU A 381 -26.99 -16.77 -52.07
C LEU A 381 -28.18 -16.55 -53.01
N VAL A 382 -27.94 -16.46 -54.32
CA VAL A 382 -28.98 -16.26 -55.34
C VAL A 382 -30.01 -17.40 -55.30
N ALA A 383 -29.59 -18.66 -55.20
CA ALA A 383 -30.49 -19.81 -55.10
C ALA A 383 -31.29 -19.89 -53.77
N ARG A 384 -30.97 -19.05 -52.77
CA ARG A 384 -31.71 -18.94 -51.50
C ARG A 384 -32.59 -17.70 -51.41
N ALA A 385 -32.26 -16.65 -52.17
CA ALA A 385 -33.03 -15.41 -52.24
C ALA A 385 -34.51 -15.65 -52.64
N GLU A 386 -34.81 -16.64 -53.49
CA GLU A 386 -36.20 -17.02 -53.84
C GLU A 386 -37.09 -17.39 -52.64
N ARG A 387 -36.50 -17.64 -51.47
CA ARG A 387 -37.21 -18.08 -50.24
C ARG A 387 -36.91 -17.20 -49.03
N ALA A 388 -36.35 -16.01 -49.23
CA ALA A 388 -35.99 -15.09 -48.17
C ALA A 388 -36.67 -13.73 -48.38
N ASP A 389 -37.16 -13.11 -47.29
CA ASP A 389 -37.67 -11.73 -47.33
C ASP A 389 -36.53 -10.70 -47.45
N TRP A 390 -35.37 -11.05 -46.86
CA TRP A 390 -34.15 -10.26 -46.85
C TRP A 390 -32.91 -11.14 -47.09
N VAL A 391 -31.97 -10.65 -47.90
CA VAL A 391 -30.60 -11.15 -48.02
C VAL A 391 -29.66 -10.07 -47.47
N VAL A 392 -28.76 -10.45 -46.57
CA VAL A 392 -27.83 -9.52 -45.93
C VAL A 392 -26.39 -9.83 -46.35
N LEU A 393 -25.70 -8.85 -46.94
CA LEU A 393 -24.29 -8.91 -47.31
C LEU A 393 -23.50 -8.09 -46.28
N ALA A 394 -22.88 -8.78 -45.31
CA ALA A 394 -22.28 -8.11 -44.15
C ALA A 394 -20.88 -8.64 -43.78
N GLY A 395 -19.93 -7.71 -43.64
CA GLY A 395 -18.53 -7.97 -43.27
C GLY A 395 -17.54 -7.70 -44.40
N SER A 396 -16.24 -7.71 -44.08
CA SER A 396 -15.18 -7.51 -45.07
C SER A 396 -15.01 -8.71 -46.00
N LEU A 397 -14.56 -8.44 -47.24
CA LEU A 397 -14.25 -9.48 -48.21
C LEU A 397 -13.00 -10.29 -47.80
N PRO A 398 -12.95 -11.60 -48.07
CA PRO A 398 -11.77 -12.42 -47.84
C PRO A 398 -10.62 -12.04 -48.79
N PRO A 399 -9.35 -12.34 -48.44
CA PRO A 399 -8.20 -12.15 -49.33
C PRO A 399 -8.43 -12.81 -50.69
N GLY A 400 -7.99 -12.17 -51.78
CA GLY A 400 -8.16 -12.66 -53.16
C GLY A 400 -9.54 -12.38 -53.78
N ALA A 401 -10.53 -11.91 -53.02
CA ALA A 401 -11.80 -11.48 -53.57
C ALA A 401 -11.68 -10.13 -54.33
N PRO A 402 -12.29 -9.99 -55.52
CA PRO A 402 -12.44 -8.70 -56.19
C PRO A 402 -13.22 -7.72 -55.32
N ALA A 403 -12.81 -6.45 -55.27
CA ALA A 403 -13.41 -5.46 -54.36
C ALA A 403 -14.86 -5.10 -54.75
N ASP A 404 -15.19 -5.23 -56.03
CA ASP A 404 -16.51 -5.12 -56.65
C ASP A 404 -17.42 -6.34 -56.43
N TRP A 405 -16.96 -7.43 -55.78
CA TRP A 405 -17.75 -8.66 -55.64
C TRP A 405 -19.11 -8.47 -54.95
N TYR A 406 -19.23 -7.55 -53.97
CA TYR A 406 -20.55 -7.24 -53.41
C TYR A 406 -21.46 -6.51 -54.40
N ALA A 407 -20.92 -5.66 -55.29
CA ALA A 407 -21.70 -5.03 -56.35
C ALA A 407 -22.25 -6.07 -57.33
N ASP A 408 -21.42 -7.03 -57.75
CA ASP A 408 -21.83 -8.18 -58.57
C ASP A 408 -22.95 -9.00 -57.91
N VAL A 409 -22.84 -9.27 -56.60
CA VAL A 409 -23.85 -10.04 -55.85
C VAL A 409 -25.16 -9.26 -55.73
N VAL A 410 -25.12 -7.95 -55.42
CA VAL A 410 -26.34 -7.11 -55.36
C VAL A 410 -27.00 -7.05 -56.75
N ALA A 411 -26.25 -6.78 -57.81
CA ALA A 411 -26.76 -6.75 -59.17
C ALA A 411 -27.42 -8.07 -59.60
N ALA A 412 -26.85 -9.23 -59.21
CA ALA A 412 -27.44 -10.54 -59.46
C ALA A 412 -28.70 -10.83 -58.62
N LEU A 413 -28.82 -10.26 -57.42
CA LEU A 413 -29.98 -10.43 -56.54
C LEU A 413 -31.16 -9.53 -56.91
N ARG A 414 -30.93 -8.38 -57.55
CA ARG A 414 -31.96 -7.38 -57.90
C ARG A 414 -33.10 -7.87 -58.79
N SER A 415 -32.92 -8.96 -59.54
CA SER A 415 -34.01 -9.58 -60.31
C SER A 415 -34.85 -10.58 -59.51
N GLY A 416 -34.49 -10.84 -58.25
CA GLY A 416 -35.20 -11.73 -57.34
C GLY A 416 -36.29 -11.03 -56.53
N SER A 417 -36.92 -11.79 -55.62
CA SER A 417 -37.99 -11.30 -54.73
C SER A 417 -37.50 -10.84 -53.35
N ALA A 418 -36.28 -11.17 -52.96
CA ALA A 418 -35.70 -10.77 -51.68
C ALA A 418 -35.14 -9.36 -51.73
N ARG A 419 -35.31 -8.60 -50.66
CA ARG A 419 -34.66 -7.29 -50.49
C ARG A 419 -33.22 -7.47 -50.03
N VAL A 420 -32.33 -6.58 -50.44
CA VAL A 420 -30.89 -6.69 -50.18
C VAL A 420 -30.43 -5.62 -49.21
N ALA A 421 -29.85 -6.03 -48.09
CA ALA A 421 -29.21 -5.14 -47.11
C ALA A 421 -27.69 -5.31 -47.17
N VAL A 422 -26.93 -4.21 -47.09
CA VAL A 422 -25.46 -4.23 -47.13
C VAL A 422 -24.83 -3.49 -45.94
N ASP A 423 -23.84 -4.14 -45.31
CA ASP A 423 -22.99 -3.60 -44.24
C ASP A 423 -21.53 -4.04 -44.42
N THR A 424 -20.80 -3.28 -45.22
CA THR A 424 -19.36 -3.46 -45.48
C THR A 424 -18.64 -2.13 -45.30
N SER A 425 -17.34 -2.18 -45.04
CA SER A 425 -16.46 -1.02 -44.91
C SER A 425 -15.56 -0.85 -46.15
N ASP A 426 -14.72 0.18 -46.12
CA ASP A 426 -13.54 0.35 -46.98
C ASP A 426 -13.81 0.26 -48.49
N ARG A 427 -12.85 -0.29 -49.24
CA ARG A 427 -12.91 -0.41 -50.69
C ARG A 427 -14.15 -1.15 -51.21
N PRO A 428 -14.60 -2.29 -50.63
CA PRO A 428 -15.84 -2.92 -51.09
C PRO A 428 -17.09 -2.04 -50.98
N LEU A 429 -17.14 -1.16 -49.97
CA LEU A 429 -18.21 -0.17 -49.86
C LEU A 429 -18.10 0.90 -50.97
N ALA A 430 -16.89 1.38 -51.23
CA ALA A 430 -16.62 2.37 -52.26
C ALA A 430 -16.90 1.86 -53.68
N GLU A 431 -16.52 0.62 -54.02
CA GLU A 431 -16.78 0.01 -55.33
C GLU A 431 -18.29 -0.28 -55.52
N LEU A 432 -19.00 -0.73 -54.46
CA LEU A 432 -20.47 -0.83 -54.47
C LEU A 432 -21.13 0.53 -54.74
N VAL A 433 -20.67 1.58 -54.07
CA VAL A 433 -21.16 2.94 -54.30
C VAL A 433 -20.75 3.47 -55.68
N ALA A 434 -19.62 3.06 -56.25
CA ALA A 434 -19.24 3.40 -57.63
C ALA A 434 -20.17 2.73 -58.66
N ALA A 435 -20.61 1.50 -58.40
CA ALA A 435 -21.53 0.74 -59.25
C ALA A 435 -23.02 1.16 -59.15
N LEU A 436 -23.35 2.22 -58.40
CA LEU A 436 -24.70 2.79 -58.36
C LEU A 436 -25.00 3.60 -59.65
N PRO A 437 -26.16 3.42 -60.29
CA PRO A 437 -27.38 2.81 -59.73
C PRO A 437 -27.56 1.31 -59.99
N ASP A 438 -26.73 0.68 -60.82
CA ASP A 438 -26.96 -0.70 -61.30
C ASP A 438 -26.88 -1.74 -60.18
N ALA A 439 -26.00 -1.53 -59.20
CA ALA A 439 -25.83 -2.38 -58.01
C ALA A 439 -26.47 -1.80 -56.73
N ALA A 440 -27.51 -0.97 -56.84
CA ALA A 440 -28.13 -0.36 -55.65
C ALA A 440 -28.90 -1.37 -54.77
N PRO A 441 -28.63 -1.45 -53.44
CA PRO A 441 -29.38 -2.26 -52.49
C PRO A 441 -30.62 -1.54 -51.92
N ASP A 442 -31.56 -2.31 -51.37
CA ASP A 442 -32.74 -1.79 -50.66
C ASP A 442 -32.38 -1.09 -49.34
N LEU A 443 -31.32 -1.55 -48.67
CA LEU A 443 -30.81 -0.95 -47.44
C LEU A 443 -29.28 -0.92 -47.42
N MET A 444 -28.71 0.23 -47.08
CA MET A 444 -27.28 0.36 -46.77
C MET A 444 -27.12 0.90 -45.34
N LYS A 445 -26.24 0.29 -44.53
CA LYS A 445 -25.95 0.77 -43.17
C LYS A 445 -24.48 1.20 -43.01
N PRO A 446 -24.08 2.39 -43.49
CA PRO A 446 -22.79 2.97 -43.16
C PRO A 446 -22.75 3.50 -41.72
N ASN A 447 -21.57 3.65 -41.14
CA ASN A 447 -21.33 4.54 -40.00
C ASN A 447 -21.07 5.98 -40.46
N GLY A 448 -20.87 6.92 -39.53
CA GLY A 448 -20.60 8.33 -39.83
C GLY A 448 -19.36 8.56 -40.71
N GLU A 449 -18.24 7.93 -40.39
CA GLU A 449 -16.97 8.03 -41.15
C GLU A 449 -17.10 7.42 -42.56
N GLU A 450 -17.71 6.23 -42.67
CA GLU A 450 -18.00 5.54 -43.93
C GLU A 450 -18.90 6.42 -44.81
N LEU A 451 -19.98 6.98 -44.25
CA LEU A 451 -20.90 7.86 -44.98
C LEU A 451 -20.21 9.15 -45.44
N ALA A 452 -19.39 9.77 -44.60
CA ALA A 452 -18.60 10.94 -44.96
C ALA A 452 -17.62 10.63 -46.10
N SER A 453 -16.86 9.52 -45.99
CA SER A 453 -15.90 9.08 -47.02
C SER A 453 -16.56 8.77 -48.37
N LEU A 454 -17.81 8.29 -48.39
CA LEU A 454 -18.55 7.99 -49.62
C LEU A 454 -19.13 9.23 -50.31
N THR A 455 -19.38 10.29 -49.55
CA THR A 455 -20.13 11.47 -49.99
C THR A 455 -19.27 12.73 -50.14
N GLY A 456 -18.04 12.71 -49.60
CA GLY A 456 -17.15 13.86 -49.56
C GLY A 456 -17.52 14.89 -48.48
N ALA A 457 -18.41 14.53 -47.55
CA ALA A 457 -18.74 15.36 -46.38
C ALA A 457 -17.64 15.25 -45.31
N ASP A 458 -17.63 16.19 -44.36
CA ASP A 458 -16.72 16.12 -43.20
C ASP A 458 -17.21 15.06 -42.19
N ALA A 459 -16.29 14.19 -41.75
CA ALA A 459 -16.65 13.07 -40.86
C ALA A 459 -17.09 13.53 -39.47
N ALA A 460 -16.47 14.57 -38.91
CA ALA A 460 -16.85 15.10 -37.60
C ALA A 460 -18.20 15.85 -37.67
N GLU A 461 -18.47 16.55 -38.79
CA GLU A 461 -19.77 17.18 -39.02
C GLU A 461 -20.90 16.13 -39.20
N VAL A 462 -20.65 15.06 -39.97
CA VAL A 462 -21.60 13.96 -40.17
C VAL A 462 -21.88 13.20 -38.88
N GLU A 463 -20.88 12.95 -38.03
CA GLU A 463 -21.10 12.26 -36.75
C GLU A 463 -21.80 13.16 -35.71
N ALA A 464 -21.53 14.48 -35.72
CA ALA A 464 -22.06 15.42 -34.73
C ALA A 464 -23.44 16.00 -35.06
N ASP A 465 -23.77 16.25 -36.33
CA ASP A 465 -25.09 16.78 -36.76
C ASP A 465 -25.90 15.73 -37.53
N PRO A 466 -27.00 15.21 -36.95
CA PRO A 466 -27.95 14.34 -37.64
C PRO A 466 -28.50 14.90 -38.97
N ARG A 467 -28.50 16.22 -39.16
CA ARG A 467 -28.90 16.87 -40.42
C ARG A 467 -27.82 16.76 -41.49
N ALA A 468 -26.55 16.87 -41.11
CA ALA A 468 -25.42 16.63 -42.01
C ALA A 468 -25.39 15.16 -42.46
N ALA A 469 -25.55 14.22 -41.51
CA ALA A 469 -25.73 12.80 -41.83
C ALA A 469 -26.94 12.54 -42.75
N ALA A 470 -28.09 13.15 -42.48
CA ALA A 470 -29.27 13.02 -43.34
C ALA A 470 -29.04 13.58 -44.75
N SER A 471 -28.30 14.68 -44.88
CA SER A 471 -27.93 15.29 -46.16
C SER A 471 -26.99 14.38 -46.96
N ALA A 472 -25.92 13.88 -46.32
CA ALA A 472 -25.01 12.92 -46.93
C ALA A 472 -25.73 11.65 -47.38
N ALA A 473 -26.56 11.06 -46.52
CA ALA A 473 -27.33 9.85 -46.83
C ALA A 473 -28.31 10.03 -48.01
N ARG A 474 -28.91 11.21 -48.20
CA ARG A 474 -29.77 11.50 -49.37
C ARG A 474 -29.04 11.35 -50.70
N THR A 475 -27.75 11.67 -50.77
CA THR A 475 -26.97 11.53 -52.02
C THR A 475 -26.87 10.07 -52.49
N LEU A 476 -26.98 9.10 -51.57
CA LEU A 476 -27.01 7.68 -51.92
C LEU A 476 -28.41 7.24 -52.39
N LEU A 477 -29.49 7.81 -51.83
CA LEU A 477 -30.87 7.60 -52.31
C LEU A 477 -31.06 8.15 -53.73
N GLU A 478 -30.52 9.34 -54.01
CA GLU A 478 -30.51 9.95 -55.34
C GLU A 478 -29.77 9.08 -56.39
N ARG A 479 -28.88 8.20 -55.93
CA ARG A 479 -28.17 7.20 -56.72
C ARG A 479 -28.83 5.81 -56.70
N GLY A 480 -30.04 5.71 -56.17
CA GLY A 480 -30.91 4.52 -56.28
C GLY A 480 -30.94 3.59 -55.07
N VAL A 481 -30.25 3.90 -53.97
CA VAL A 481 -30.35 3.11 -52.72
C VAL A 481 -31.74 3.29 -52.10
N GLY A 482 -32.40 2.20 -51.68
CA GLY A 482 -33.78 2.27 -51.16
C GLY A 482 -33.91 3.01 -49.83
N ALA A 483 -33.02 2.70 -48.88
CA ALA A 483 -32.92 3.33 -47.57
C ALA A 483 -31.47 3.35 -47.08
N VAL A 484 -31.12 4.36 -46.28
CA VAL A 484 -29.80 4.47 -45.62
C VAL A 484 -30.00 4.61 -44.12
N LEU A 485 -29.42 3.70 -43.36
CA LEU A 485 -29.37 3.72 -41.90
C LEU A 485 -27.95 4.12 -41.47
N ALA A 486 -27.71 5.42 -41.27
CA ALA A 486 -26.43 5.94 -40.84
C ALA A 486 -26.28 5.83 -39.32
N THR A 487 -25.27 5.09 -38.85
CA THR A 487 -24.99 4.93 -37.41
C THR A 487 -23.92 5.93 -36.93
N LEU A 488 -24.25 6.72 -35.89
CA LEU A 488 -23.49 7.90 -35.42
C LEU A 488 -22.97 7.71 -33.99
N GLY A 489 -22.59 6.48 -33.63
CA GLY A 489 -22.04 6.16 -32.30
C GLY A 489 -22.95 6.60 -31.15
N GLY A 490 -22.40 7.39 -30.23
CA GLY A 490 -23.14 7.96 -29.09
C GLY A 490 -24.28 8.91 -29.45
N ASN A 491 -24.29 9.45 -30.69
CA ASN A 491 -25.37 10.30 -31.20
C ASN A 491 -26.52 9.49 -31.81
N GLY A 492 -26.43 8.15 -31.83
CA GLY A 492 -27.52 7.25 -32.21
C GLY A 492 -27.50 6.88 -33.68
N ALA A 493 -28.65 7.01 -34.37
CA ALA A 493 -28.73 6.71 -35.80
C ALA A 493 -29.71 7.63 -36.55
N VAL A 494 -29.43 7.81 -37.84
CA VAL A 494 -30.27 8.52 -38.80
C VAL A 494 -30.76 7.55 -39.86
N LEU A 495 -32.07 7.47 -40.05
CA LEU A 495 -32.68 6.74 -41.16
C LEU A 495 -33.14 7.72 -42.23
N VAL A 496 -32.76 7.49 -43.48
CA VAL A 496 -33.25 8.23 -44.65
C VAL A 496 -33.92 7.26 -45.62
N THR A 497 -35.13 7.60 -46.07
CA THR A 497 -35.92 6.89 -47.08
C THR A 497 -36.53 7.89 -48.07
N ALA A 498 -37.20 7.41 -49.13
CA ALA A 498 -37.96 8.28 -50.02
C ALA A 498 -39.10 9.06 -49.33
N GLU A 499 -39.57 8.61 -48.17
CA GLU A 499 -40.64 9.25 -47.39
C GLU A 499 -40.12 10.39 -46.50
N GLY A 500 -38.82 10.40 -46.15
CA GLY A 500 -38.27 11.40 -45.23
C GLY A 500 -36.94 11.00 -44.59
N ALA A 501 -36.57 11.74 -43.54
CA ALA A 501 -35.41 11.46 -42.70
C ALA A 501 -35.80 11.57 -41.22
N TRP A 502 -35.34 10.63 -40.41
CA TRP A 502 -35.57 10.55 -38.97
C TRP A 502 -34.25 10.36 -38.23
N HIS A 503 -34.18 10.88 -37.01
CA HIS A 503 -33.06 10.70 -36.10
C HIS A 503 -33.58 10.15 -34.78
N ALA A 504 -32.85 9.21 -34.19
CA ALA A 504 -33.11 8.70 -32.85
C ALA A 504 -31.80 8.62 -32.08
N THR A 505 -31.79 9.21 -30.89
CA THR A 505 -30.69 9.11 -29.91
C THR A 505 -30.79 7.80 -29.13
N PRO A 506 -29.67 7.24 -28.67
CA PRO A 506 -29.71 6.09 -27.77
C PRO A 506 -30.36 6.50 -26.43
N PRO A 507 -30.98 5.56 -25.69
CA PRO A 507 -31.32 5.81 -24.29
C PRO A 507 -30.05 6.15 -23.48
N PRO A 508 -30.20 6.80 -22.30
CA PRO A 508 -29.09 6.97 -21.36
C PRO A 508 -28.62 5.60 -20.89
N THR A 509 -27.42 5.21 -21.32
CA THR A 509 -26.90 3.84 -21.25
C THR A 509 -25.40 3.88 -20.93
N THR A 510 -24.92 2.95 -20.11
CA THR A 510 -23.47 2.83 -19.83
C THR A 510 -22.85 1.98 -20.92
N VAL A 511 -22.13 2.59 -21.85
CA VAL A 511 -21.44 1.87 -22.93
C VAL A 511 -20.26 1.09 -22.36
N VAL A 512 -20.33 -0.24 -22.40
CA VAL A 512 -19.24 -1.12 -21.94
C VAL A 512 -18.49 -1.75 -23.11
N SER A 513 -19.14 -2.01 -24.24
CA SER A 513 -18.44 -2.39 -25.47
C SER A 513 -19.25 -2.06 -26.73
N THR A 514 -18.67 -1.31 -27.66
CA THR A 514 -19.33 -1.00 -28.95
C THR A 514 -19.29 -2.15 -29.96
N VAL A 515 -18.68 -3.29 -29.62
CA VAL A 515 -18.49 -4.42 -30.53
C VAL A 515 -19.82 -5.12 -30.81
N GLY A 516 -20.22 -5.17 -32.09
CA GLY A 516 -21.48 -5.77 -32.53
C GLY A 516 -22.70 -4.86 -32.44
N ALA A 517 -22.57 -3.64 -31.87
CA ALA A 517 -23.67 -2.68 -31.80
C ALA A 517 -24.22 -2.30 -33.19
N GLY A 518 -23.35 -2.11 -34.18
CA GLY A 518 -23.75 -1.86 -35.57
C GLY A 518 -24.49 -3.05 -36.21
N ASP A 519 -24.01 -4.27 -35.97
CA ASP A 519 -24.62 -5.51 -36.49
C ASP A 519 -26.03 -5.71 -35.90
N SER A 520 -26.16 -5.56 -34.58
CA SER A 520 -27.44 -5.61 -33.87
C SER A 520 -28.39 -4.48 -34.33
N SER A 521 -27.86 -3.28 -34.60
CA SER A 521 -28.66 -2.17 -35.12
C SER A 521 -29.24 -2.46 -36.50
N LEU A 522 -28.45 -3.06 -37.40
CA LEU A 522 -28.96 -3.54 -38.69
C LEU A 522 -30.07 -4.58 -38.49
N PHE A 523 -29.87 -5.55 -37.60
CA PHE A 523 -30.91 -6.54 -37.30
C PHE A 523 -32.18 -5.90 -36.73
N GLY A 524 -32.08 -4.91 -35.84
CA GLY A 524 -33.23 -4.20 -35.28
C GLY A 524 -34.07 -3.49 -36.35
N TYR A 525 -33.45 -2.92 -37.38
CA TYR A 525 -34.16 -2.40 -38.56
C TYR A 525 -34.94 -3.52 -39.28
N LEU A 526 -34.24 -4.61 -39.62
CA LEU A 526 -34.80 -5.73 -40.39
C LEU A 526 -35.97 -6.40 -39.64
N LEU A 527 -35.84 -6.59 -38.32
CA LEU A 527 -36.89 -7.14 -37.46
C LEU A 527 -38.16 -6.28 -37.45
N SER A 528 -38.00 -4.96 -37.43
CA SER A 528 -39.14 -4.02 -37.44
C SER A 528 -39.83 -4.00 -38.80
N ASP A 529 -39.06 -4.01 -39.89
CA ASP A 529 -39.59 -4.12 -41.24
C ASP A 529 -40.32 -5.46 -41.50
N LEU A 530 -39.78 -6.59 -41.04
CA LEU A 530 -40.45 -7.90 -41.07
C LEU A 530 -41.77 -7.93 -40.29
N ARG A 531 -41.90 -7.07 -39.27
CA ARG A 531 -43.14 -6.87 -38.48
C ARG A 531 -44.10 -5.84 -39.10
N GLY A 532 -43.77 -5.28 -40.27
CA GLY A 532 -44.58 -4.26 -40.95
C GLY A 532 -44.48 -2.87 -40.34
N GLY A 533 -43.47 -2.59 -39.50
CA GLY A 533 -43.26 -1.28 -38.87
C GLY A 533 -42.95 -0.17 -39.88
N GLY A 534 -43.32 1.07 -39.54
CA GLY A 534 -43.00 2.27 -40.32
C GLY A 534 -41.55 2.72 -40.14
N PRO A 535 -41.08 3.77 -40.85
CA PRO A 535 -39.70 4.24 -40.74
C PRO A 535 -39.27 4.61 -39.32
N THR A 536 -40.18 5.21 -38.53
CA THR A 536 -39.95 5.52 -37.12
C THR A 536 -39.71 4.28 -36.27
N ASP A 537 -40.52 3.23 -36.49
CA ASP A 537 -40.44 1.98 -35.72
C ASP A 537 -39.18 1.19 -36.09
N ARG A 538 -38.76 1.28 -37.35
CA ARG A 538 -37.50 0.68 -37.83
C ARG A 538 -36.29 1.34 -37.22
N LEU A 539 -36.25 2.68 -37.21
CA LEU A 539 -35.17 3.42 -36.59
C LEU A 539 -35.13 3.23 -35.06
N ALA A 540 -36.30 3.26 -34.40
CA ALA A 540 -36.38 3.05 -32.96
C ALA A 540 -35.88 1.65 -32.55
N LEU A 541 -36.28 0.60 -33.27
CA LEU A 541 -35.83 -0.76 -32.98
C LEU A 541 -34.35 -0.98 -33.34
N ALA A 542 -33.86 -0.34 -34.42
CA ALA A 542 -32.45 -0.33 -34.77
C ALA A 542 -31.57 0.33 -33.69
N VAL A 543 -32.00 1.47 -33.12
CA VAL A 543 -31.28 2.11 -32.02
C VAL A 543 -31.38 1.26 -30.74
N ALA A 544 -32.55 0.72 -30.42
CA ALA A 544 -32.73 -0.12 -29.23
C ALA A 544 -31.82 -1.37 -29.24
N TYR A 545 -31.75 -2.10 -30.35
CA TYR A 545 -30.86 -3.26 -30.48
C TYR A 545 -29.38 -2.85 -30.50
N GLY A 546 -29.03 -1.71 -31.09
CA GLY A 546 -27.68 -1.17 -31.05
C GLY A 546 -27.22 -0.79 -29.64
N SER A 547 -28.08 -0.11 -28.87
CA SER A 547 -27.81 0.28 -27.49
C SER A 547 -27.75 -0.91 -26.53
N ALA A 548 -28.68 -1.87 -26.62
CA ALA A 548 -28.64 -3.07 -25.80
C ALA A 548 -27.35 -3.89 -26.03
N ALA A 549 -26.87 -3.96 -27.27
CA ALA A 549 -25.57 -4.56 -27.58
C ALA A 549 -24.37 -3.73 -27.07
N ALA A 550 -24.51 -2.41 -26.91
CA ALA A 550 -23.48 -1.53 -26.40
C ALA A 550 -23.33 -1.55 -24.86
N GLU A 551 -24.45 -1.78 -24.15
CA GLU A 551 -24.48 -1.96 -22.68
C GLU A 551 -23.92 -3.33 -22.26
N HIS A 552 -24.14 -4.36 -23.06
CA HIS A 552 -23.69 -5.70 -22.74
C HIS A 552 -22.19 -5.91 -22.98
N HIS A 553 -21.38 -5.65 -21.95
CA HIS A 553 -20.39 -6.66 -21.61
C HIS A 553 -21.13 -7.88 -21.03
N ARG A 554 -20.64 -9.09 -21.32
CA ARG A 554 -20.89 -10.21 -20.40
C ARG A 554 -19.98 -10.00 -19.19
N MET A 555 -20.32 -9.03 -18.34
CA MET A 555 -19.90 -9.08 -16.94
C MET A 555 -20.51 -10.36 -16.39
N THR A 556 -19.68 -11.26 -15.89
CA THR A 556 -20.18 -12.47 -15.24
C THR A 556 -20.88 -12.05 -13.95
N ASP A 557 -22.19 -12.31 -13.87
CA ASP A 557 -23.00 -11.84 -12.74
C ASP A 557 -22.37 -12.28 -11.41
N LEU A 558 -22.25 -11.33 -10.47
CA LEU A 558 -21.65 -11.57 -9.15
C LEU A 558 -22.37 -12.70 -8.39
N ILE A 559 -23.69 -12.78 -8.59
CA ILE A 559 -24.59 -13.81 -8.06
C ILE A 559 -25.53 -14.27 -9.19
N THR A 560 -25.79 -15.56 -9.26
CA THR A 560 -26.77 -16.19 -10.17
C THR A 560 -27.71 -17.08 -9.37
N ALA A 561 -28.81 -17.55 -9.97
CA ALA A 561 -29.74 -18.47 -9.30
C ALA A 561 -29.03 -19.74 -8.80
N ASP A 562 -28.04 -20.24 -9.55
CA ASP A 562 -27.23 -21.42 -9.20
C ASP A 562 -26.36 -21.21 -7.95
N LEU A 563 -26.06 -19.95 -7.59
CA LEU A 563 -25.28 -19.54 -6.41
C LEU A 563 -26.15 -19.30 -5.17
N VAL A 564 -27.47 -19.50 -5.26
CA VAL A 564 -28.44 -19.29 -4.17
C VAL A 564 -29.00 -20.61 -3.64
N ARG A 565 -29.11 -20.74 -2.32
CA ARG A 565 -29.87 -21.81 -1.65
C ARG A 565 -30.87 -21.19 -0.66
N LEU A 566 -32.13 -21.64 -0.71
CA LEU A 566 -33.18 -21.18 0.21
C LEU A 566 -33.55 -22.31 1.17
N ASP A 567 -33.72 -21.95 2.44
CA ASP A 567 -34.20 -22.81 3.53
C ASP A 567 -33.41 -24.14 3.67
N ALA A 568 -32.08 -24.05 3.54
CA ALA A 568 -31.19 -25.19 3.44
C ALA A 568 -30.48 -25.52 4.76
N ASP A 569 -30.44 -26.81 5.11
CA ASP A 569 -29.51 -27.35 6.10
C ASP A 569 -28.15 -27.57 5.41
N LEU A 570 -27.20 -26.67 5.67
CA LEU A 570 -25.85 -26.70 5.12
C LEU A 570 -24.80 -27.27 6.09
N GLY A 571 -25.23 -27.83 7.23
CA GLY A 571 -24.38 -28.45 8.23
C GLY A 571 -24.55 -27.88 9.64
N ALA A 572 -24.09 -28.64 10.63
CA ALA A 572 -24.32 -28.37 12.06
C ALA A 572 -23.43 -27.27 12.69
N ASP A 573 -22.41 -26.80 11.97
CA ASP A 573 -21.47 -25.79 12.42
C ASP A 573 -21.01 -24.88 11.26
N LYS A 574 -20.35 -23.78 11.61
CA LYS A 574 -19.89 -22.78 10.62
C LYS A 574 -18.86 -23.32 9.63
N ASP A 575 -18.05 -24.31 10.02
CA ASP A 575 -17.04 -24.92 9.16
C ASP A 575 -17.70 -25.79 8.08
N ALA A 576 -18.79 -26.48 8.44
CA ALA A 576 -19.64 -27.20 7.50
C ALA A 576 -20.36 -26.24 6.55
N VAL A 577 -20.96 -25.15 7.06
CA VAL A 577 -21.63 -24.13 6.22
C VAL A 577 -20.67 -23.47 5.23
N ILE A 578 -19.47 -23.07 5.65
CA ILE A 578 -18.45 -22.49 4.74
C ILE A 578 -18.07 -23.50 3.64
N ARG A 579 -17.88 -24.78 4.00
CA ARG A 579 -17.57 -25.85 3.03
C ARG A 579 -18.72 -26.08 2.05
N SER A 580 -19.97 -26.09 2.53
CA SER A 580 -21.17 -26.23 1.69
C SER A 580 -21.35 -25.04 0.73
N LEU A 581 -21.14 -23.81 1.20
CA LEU A 581 -21.18 -22.61 0.34
C LEU A 581 -20.06 -22.61 -0.72
N ALA A 582 -18.84 -23.03 -0.36
CA ALA A 582 -17.77 -23.19 -1.34
C ALA A 582 -18.08 -24.31 -2.36
N GLY A 583 -18.78 -25.36 -1.93
CA GLY A 583 -19.35 -26.37 -2.81
C GLY A 583 -20.34 -25.78 -3.81
N VAL A 584 -21.27 -24.92 -3.37
CA VAL A 584 -22.20 -24.19 -4.25
C VAL A 584 -21.46 -23.31 -5.28
N VAL A 585 -20.36 -22.66 -4.90
CA VAL A 585 -19.49 -21.91 -5.83
C VAL A 585 -18.81 -22.85 -6.85
N GLY A 586 -18.45 -24.07 -6.45
CA GLY A 586 -17.92 -25.11 -7.34
C GLY A 586 -18.96 -25.67 -8.30
N ASP A 587 -20.15 -26.01 -7.81
CA ASP A 587 -21.28 -26.52 -8.62
C ASP A 587 -21.71 -25.51 -9.69
N ALA A 588 -21.66 -24.21 -9.37
CA ALA A 588 -21.92 -23.11 -10.30
C ALA A 588 -20.76 -22.82 -11.28
N GLY A 589 -19.70 -23.64 -11.27
CA GLY A 589 -18.54 -23.50 -12.17
C GLY A 589 -17.62 -22.31 -11.89
N ARG A 590 -17.78 -21.63 -10.74
CA ARG A 590 -17.04 -20.39 -10.40
C ARG A 590 -15.72 -20.64 -9.68
N THR A 591 -15.42 -21.88 -9.28
CA THR A 591 -14.09 -22.31 -8.82
C THR A 591 -13.73 -23.68 -9.38
N GLY A 592 -12.47 -23.85 -9.78
CA GLY A 592 -11.88 -25.16 -10.09
C GLY A 592 -11.21 -25.83 -8.88
N ASP A 593 -11.15 -25.15 -7.74
CA ASP A 593 -10.42 -25.54 -6.52
C ASP A 593 -11.25 -25.19 -5.28
N VAL A 594 -12.27 -26.00 -5.00
CA VAL A 594 -13.17 -25.82 -3.85
C VAL A 594 -12.40 -25.93 -2.53
N ASP A 595 -11.46 -26.86 -2.42
CA ASP A 595 -10.67 -27.08 -1.21
C ASP A 595 -9.84 -25.85 -0.84
N ARG A 596 -9.25 -25.17 -1.83
CA ARG A 596 -8.54 -23.90 -1.61
C ARG A 596 -9.48 -22.76 -1.23
N LEU A 597 -10.65 -22.64 -1.88
CA LEU A 597 -11.66 -21.65 -1.50
C LEU A 597 -12.11 -21.84 -0.04
N VAL A 598 -12.31 -23.08 0.40
CA VAL A 598 -12.61 -23.40 1.81
C VAL A 598 -11.44 -23.02 2.71
N ALA A 599 -10.21 -23.38 2.36
CA ALA A 599 -9.04 -23.05 3.17
C ALA A 599 -8.85 -21.54 3.36
N ASP A 600 -9.00 -20.74 2.28
CA ASP A 600 -8.84 -19.29 2.31
C ASP A 600 -10.00 -18.61 3.09
N ALA A 601 -11.24 -19.10 2.95
CA ALA A 601 -12.39 -18.63 3.74
C ALA A 601 -12.26 -18.96 5.24
N MET A 602 -11.88 -20.20 5.58
CA MET A 602 -11.66 -20.63 6.97
C MET A 602 -10.46 -19.91 7.61
N ALA A 603 -9.39 -19.66 6.85
CA ALA A 603 -8.25 -18.88 7.33
C ALA A 603 -8.67 -17.46 7.71
N ARG A 604 -9.52 -16.80 6.91
CA ARG A 604 -10.06 -15.47 7.24
C ARG A 604 -11.03 -15.51 8.43
N GLU A 605 -11.90 -16.50 8.52
CA GLU A 605 -12.82 -16.70 9.66
C GLU A 605 -12.06 -16.92 10.98
N SER A 606 -10.92 -17.62 10.94
CA SER A 606 -10.09 -17.88 12.13
C SER A 606 -9.45 -16.63 12.76
N GLN A 607 -9.29 -15.55 11.99
CA GLN A 607 -8.71 -14.28 12.46
C GLN A 607 -9.73 -13.43 13.24
N SER A 608 -11.01 -13.51 12.84
CA SER A 608 -12.14 -12.83 13.48
C SER A 608 -13.43 -13.41 12.92
N SER A 609 -14.37 -13.71 13.83
CA SER A 609 -15.78 -13.98 13.53
C SER A 609 -16.29 -13.07 12.39
N THR A 610 -17.00 -13.68 11.43
CA THR A 610 -17.75 -13.00 10.37
C THR A 610 -19.25 -12.94 10.64
N GLY A 611 -19.69 -13.30 11.85
CA GLY A 611 -21.05 -13.06 12.33
C GLY A 611 -21.32 -11.57 12.55
N LEU A 612 -22.42 -11.08 12.00
CA LEU A 612 -22.93 -9.72 12.14
C LEU A 612 -24.28 -9.71 12.86
N PRO A 613 -24.60 -8.64 13.61
CA PRO A 613 -25.93 -8.45 14.21
C PRO A 613 -27.05 -8.52 13.17
N GLY A 614 -28.20 -9.02 13.59
CA GLY A 614 -29.36 -9.24 12.75
C GLY A 614 -29.41 -10.63 12.10
N GLY A 615 -28.69 -11.63 12.64
CA GLY A 615 -28.73 -13.02 12.15
C GLY A 615 -27.96 -13.26 10.85
N ILE A 616 -26.83 -12.58 10.64
CA ILE A 616 -26.11 -12.57 9.34
C ILE A 616 -24.70 -13.13 9.51
N ALA A 617 -24.24 -13.93 8.55
CA ALA A 617 -22.86 -14.37 8.43
C ALA A 617 -22.30 -13.96 7.06
N ILE A 618 -21.09 -13.38 7.03
CA ILE A 618 -20.40 -13.03 5.78
C ILE A 618 -18.96 -13.60 5.75
N PRO A 619 -18.77 -14.93 5.70
CA PRO A 619 -17.48 -15.51 5.34
C PRO A 619 -17.01 -14.92 3.99
N HIS A 620 -15.82 -14.33 3.99
CA HIS A 620 -15.25 -13.71 2.80
C HIS A 620 -13.78 -14.04 2.68
N CYS A 621 -13.25 -14.14 1.46
CA CYS A 621 -11.82 -14.30 1.25
C CYS A 621 -11.36 -13.69 -0.07
N ARG A 622 -10.06 -13.39 -0.11
CA ARG A 622 -9.31 -13.22 -1.34
C ARG A 622 -8.66 -14.56 -1.64
N THR A 623 -8.87 -15.11 -2.82
CA THR A 623 -8.35 -16.41 -3.21
C THR A 623 -8.00 -16.42 -4.69
N GLU A 624 -7.03 -17.24 -5.08
CA GLU A 624 -6.78 -17.55 -6.50
C GLU A 624 -7.72 -18.68 -7.00
N ALA A 625 -8.57 -19.25 -6.13
CA ALA A 625 -9.48 -20.34 -6.50
C ALA A 625 -10.65 -19.88 -7.40
N VAL A 626 -11.12 -18.63 -7.23
CA VAL A 626 -12.10 -18.02 -8.14
C VAL A 626 -11.38 -17.11 -9.15
N PRO A 627 -11.67 -17.24 -10.47
CA PRO A 627 -11.08 -16.37 -11.49
C PRO A 627 -11.76 -14.99 -11.55
N GLU A 628 -12.95 -14.86 -10.95
CA GLU A 628 -13.80 -13.67 -11.00
C GLU A 628 -14.52 -13.45 -9.66
N PRO A 629 -14.93 -12.20 -9.32
CA PRO A 629 -15.68 -11.92 -8.10
C PRO A 629 -16.98 -12.74 -8.06
N THR A 630 -17.19 -13.49 -6.98
CA THR A 630 -18.34 -14.38 -6.82
C THR A 630 -18.96 -14.22 -5.43
N LEU A 631 -20.28 -14.18 -5.37
CA LEU A 631 -21.09 -14.14 -4.16
C LEU A 631 -22.09 -15.31 -4.20
N ALA A 632 -21.96 -16.23 -3.24
CA ALA A 632 -22.97 -17.25 -2.98
C ALA A 632 -23.78 -16.90 -1.73
N PHE A 633 -25.06 -17.26 -1.71
CA PHE A 633 -25.99 -16.95 -0.63
C PHE A 633 -26.77 -18.18 -0.19
N ALA A 634 -26.96 -18.33 1.12
CA ALA A 634 -27.88 -19.29 1.70
C ALA A 634 -28.78 -18.65 2.76
N ARG A 635 -30.08 -18.97 2.71
CA ARG A 635 -30.96 -18.87 3.89
C ARG A 635 -30.90 -20.21 4.64
N LEU A 636 -30.36 -20.20 5.85
CA LEU A 636 -30.03 -21.39 6.64
C LEU A 636 -31.24 -21.84 7.47
N SER A 637 -31.49 -23.16 7.48
CA SER A 637 -32.52 -23.79 8.31
C SER A 637 -32.03 -25.16 8.77
N PRO A 638 -31.57 -25.33 10.03
CA PRO A 638 -31.53 -24.34 11.11
C PRO A 638 -30.47 -23.25 10.90
N GLY A 639 -30.62 -22.12 11.60
CA GLY A 639 -29.59 -21.09 11.67
C GLY A 639 -28.37 -21.53 12.50
N ILE A 640 -27.17 -21.06 12.15
CA ILE A 640 -25.89 -21.55 12.67
C ILE A 640 -25.09 -20.43 13.35
N ASP A 641 -24.45 -20.71 14.48
CA ASP A 641 -23.64 -19.73 15.21
C ASP A 641 -22.31 -19.43 14.50
N PHE A 642 -22.17 -18.19 14.02
CA PHE A 642 -20.94 -17.64 13.44
C PHE A 642 -20.19 -16.71 14.41
N GLY A 643 -20.64 -16.59 15.66
CA GLY A 643 -20.02 -15.74 16.69
C GLY A 643 -20.55 -14.31 16.72
N ALA A 644 -21.83 -14.10 16.42
CA ALA A 644 -22.53 -12.83 16.62
C ALA A 644 -23.11 -12.74 18.05
N LYS A 645 -23.28 -11.51 18.58
CA LYS A 645 -23.72 -11.31 19.99
C LYS A 645 -25.20 -11.62 20.23
N ASP A 646 -26.02 -11.62 19.18
CA ASP A 646 -27.47 -11.71 19.20
C ASP A 646 -28.02 -13.10 18.83
N GLY A 647 -27.16 -14.02 18.37
CA GLY A 647 -27.49 -15.42 18.18
C GLY A 647 -26.98 -16.02 16.87
N ALA A 648 -27.60 -17.13 16.48
CA ALA A 648 -27.26 -17.86 15.27
C ALA A 648 -27.73 -17.12 14.00
N ALA A 649 -26.95 -17.22 12.92
CA ALA A 649 -27.25 -16.61 11.64
C ALA A 649 -28.20 -17.47 10.80
N ASP A 650 -29.25 -16.86 10.25
CA ASP A 650 -30.18 -17.46 9.27
C ASP A 650 -29.89 -16.98 7.83
N LEU A 651 -29.06 -15.95 7.65
CA LEU A 651 -28.60 -15.47 6.34
C LEU A 651 -27.08 -15.60 6.23
N ALA A 652 -26.57 -16.39 5.28
CA ALA A 652 -25.13 -16.61 5.09
C ALA A 652 -24.69 -16.23 3.67
N PHE A 653 -23.58 -15.49 3.57
CA PHE A 653 -23.00 -15.00 2.32
C PHE A 653 -21.54 -15.44 2.21
N LEU A 654 -21.18 -16.21 1.19
CA LEU A 654 -19.77 -16.45 0.85
C LEU A 654 -19.33 -15.49 -0.25
N ILE A 655 -18.43 -14.56 0.06
CA ILE A 655 -17.85 -13.61 -0.90
C ILE A 655 -16.41 -14.04 -1.22
N ALA A 656 -16.17 -14.43 -2.46
CA ALA A 656 -14.85 -14.78 -2.96
C ALA A 656 -14.39 -13.77 -4.02
N ALA A 657 -13.18 -13.24 -3.88
CA ALA A 657 -12.58 -12.35 -4.89
C ALA A 657 -11.20 -12.82 -5.35
N PRO A 658 -10.85 -12.62 -6.64
CA PRO A 658 -9.54 -12.95 -7.17
C PRO A 658 -8.39 -12.21 -6.46
N ALA A 659 -7.25 -12.88 -6.33
CA ALA A 659 -6.03 -12.27 -5.84
C ALA A 659 -5.54 -11.15 -6.80
N GLY A 660 -5.73 -9.89 -6.40
CA GLY A 660 -5.34 -8.69 -7.16
C GLY A 660 -6.44 -7.64 -7.30
N GLY A 661 -7.71 -7.97 -7.04
CA GLY A 661 -8.86 -7.06 -7.14
C GLY A 661 -9.00 -6.07 -5.98
N ASP A 662 -7.95 -5.30 -5.68
CA ASP A 662 -7.84 -4.50 -4.44
C ASP A 662 -8.98 -3.47 -4.23
N THR A 663 -9.43 -2.82 -5.30
CA THR A 663 -10.56 -1.86 -5.26
C THR A 663 -11.91 -2.58 -5.35
N THR A 664 -12.10 -3.47 -6.32
CA THR A 664 -13.39 -4.12 -6.62
C THR A 664 -13.94 -4.89 -5.42
N HIS A 665 -13.13 -5.73 -4.77
CA HIS A 665 -13.56 -6.49 -3.58
C HIS A 665 -14.03 -5.59 -2.44
N LEU A 666 -13.31 -4.48 -2.18
CA LEU A 666 -13.67 -3.55 -1.11
C LEU A 666 -14.96 -2.80 -1.45
N THR A 667 -15.15 -2.35 -2.69
CA THR A 667 -16.39 -1.71 -3.13
C THR A 667 -17.59 -2.64 -2.98
N LEU A 668 -17.49 -3.88 -3.45
CA LEU A 668 -18.56 -4.90 -3.37
C LEU A 668 -18.93 -5.20 -1.90
N LEU A 669 -17.93 -5.43 -1.05
CA LEU A 669 -18.13 -5.72 0.38
C LEU A 669 -18.71 -4.51 1.12
N THR A 670 -18.29 -3.28 0.81
CA THR A 670 -18.88 -2.06 1.36
C THR A 670 -20.33 -1.86 0.91
N GLN A 671 -20.66 -2.09 -0.37
CA GLN A 671 -22.02 -1.98 -0.88
C GLN A 671 -22.96 -3.00 -0.23
N LEU A 672 -22.58 -4.27 -0.18
CA LEU A 672 -23.39 -5.32 0.45
C LEU A 672 -23.51 -5.10 1.97
N ALA A 673 -22.45 -4.69 2.67
CA ALA A 673 -22.53 -4.37 4.09
C ALA A 673 -23.48 -3.20 4.37
N ARG A 674 -23.43 -2.12 3.58
CA ARG A 674 -24.40 -1.00 3.64
C ARG A 674 -25.85 -1.46 3.37
N ALA A 675 -26.03 -2.47 2.53
CA ALA A 675 -27.34 -3.07 2.26
C ALA A 675 -27.85 -3.88 3.45
N LEU A 676 -27.02 -4.76 4.01
CA LEU A 676 -27.36 -5.69 5.08
C LEU A 676 -27.65 -5.02 6.44
N VAL A 677 -27.17 -3.80 6.66
CA VAL A 677 -27.57 -2.97 7.83
C VAL A 677 -29.02 -2.46 7.70
N LYS A 678 -29.63 -2.48 6.51
CA LYS A 678 -31.01 -2.03 6.30
C LYS A 678 -32.00 -3.16 6.61
N LYS A 679 -32.90 -2.93 7.57
CA LYS A 679 -33.92 -3.90 7.95
C LYS A 679 -34.79 -4.33 6.76
N ASP A 680 -35.25 -3.38 5.95
CA ASP A 680 -36.12 -3.67 4.79
C ASP A 680 -35.46 -4.63 3.78
N PHE A 681 -34.14 -4.55 3.60
CA PHE A 681 -33.38 -5.43 2.70
C PHE A 681 -33.23 -6.84 3.27
N THR A 682 -32.92 -6.97 4.56
CA THR A 682 -32.80 -8.27 5.22
C THR A 682 -34.15 -8.96 5.44
N ASP A 683 -35.21 -8.19 5.68
CA ASP A 683 -36.60 -8.68 5.66
C ASP A 683 -36.98 -9.19 4.25
N ALA A 684 -36.61 -8.47 3.18
CA ALA A 684 -36.87 -8.89 1.80
C ALA A 684 -36.14 -10.21 1.45
N LEU A 685 -34.87 -10.37 1.87
CA LEU A 685 -34.12 -11.63 1.71
C LEU A 685 -34.75 -12.80 2.49
N ARG A 686 -35.33 -12.54 3.67
CA ARG A 686 -36.08 -13.54 4.45
C ARG A 686 -37.44 -13.87 3.82
N ALA A 687 -38.07 -12.92 3.14
CA ALA A 687 -39.34 -13.09 2.46
C ALA A 687 -39.22 -13.71 1.05
N ALA A 688 -38.03 -13.67 0.44
CA ALA A 688 -37.79 -14.19 -0.91
C ALA A 688 -38.17 -15.67 -1.03
N GLN A 689 -38.97 -15.99 -2.06
CA GLN A 689 -39.48 -17.34 -2.32
C GLN A 689 -38.73 -18.09 -3.42
N THR A 690 -37.95 -17.39 -4.24
CA THR A 690 -37.18 -18.01 -5.33
C THR A 690 -35.73 -17.48 -5.38
N PRO A 691 -34.78 -18.27 -5.91
CA PRO A 691 -33.39 -17.83 -6.13
C PRO A 691 -33.27 -16.52 -6.92
N GLU A 692 -34.12 -16.33 -7.92
CA GLU A 692 -34.11 -15.17 -8.81
C GLU A 692 -34.47 -13.88 -8.08
N GLN A 693 -35.39 -13.95 -7.11
CA GLN A 693 -35.73 -12.80 -6.25
C GLN A 693 -34.54 -12.36 -5.39
N VAL A 694 -33.72 -13.31 -4.92
CA VAL A 694 -32.47 -12.99 -4.20
C VAL A 694 -31.46 -12.35 -5.13
N VAL A 695 -31.29 -12.87 -6.35
CA VAL A 695 -30.39 -12.30 -7.36
C VAL A 695 -30.80 -10.87 -7.69
N GLU A 696 -32.09 -10.60 -7.90
CA GLU A 696 -32.61 -9.25 -8.17
C GLU A 696 -32.36 -8.30 -6.99
N LEU A 697 -32.65 -8.75 -5.75
CA LEU A 697 -32.39 -7.97 -4.54
C LEU A 697 -30.90 -7.62 -4.39
N VAL A 698 -30.00 -8.61 -4.48
CA VAL A 698 -28.55 -8.42 -4.27
C VAL A 698 -27.94 -7.57 -5.39
N SER A 699 -28.23 -7.88 -6.66
CA SER A 699 -27.76 -7.10 -7.82
C SER A 699 -28.34 -5.68 -7.87
N GLY A 700 -29.47 -5.44 -7.21
CA GLY A 700 -30.05 -4.12 -7.00
C GLY A 700 -29.21 -3.19 -6.10
N VAL A 701 -28.38 -3.74 -5.20
CA VAL A 701 -27.55 -2.94 -4.25
C VAL A 701 -26.05 -3.05 -4.49
N VAL A 702 -25.60 -4.06 -5.24
CA VAL A 702 -24.19 -4.32 -5.52
C VAL A 702 -23.89 -4.06 -7.00
N ARG A 703 -23.81 -2.77 -7.37
CA ARG A 703 -23.49 -2.30 -8.72
C ARG A 703 -22.12 -1.66 -8.76
N LEU A 704 -21.24 -2.12 -9.64
CA LEU A 704 -19.88 -1.58 -9.74
C LEU A 704 -19.80 -0.16 -10.31
N ASP A 705 -20.85 0.30 -11.00
CA ASP A 705 -20.96 1.66 -11.54
C ASP A 705 -22.00 2.51 -10.78
N GLU A 706 -21.55 3.26 -9.77
CA GLU A 706 -22.27 4.43 -9.26
C GLU A 706 -21.38 5.69 -9.24
N THR A 707 -21.01 6.19 -10.42
CA THR A 707 -20.94 7.66 -10.56
C THR A 707 -22.35 8.20 -10.44
N LYS A 708 -22.63 8.89 -9.32
CA LYS A 708 -23.90 9.54 -9.00
C LYS A 708 -24.38 10.43 -10.16
N ALA A 709 -25.26 9.89 -11.00
CA ALA A 709 -25.95 10.66 -12.03
C ALA A 709 -26.79 11.75 -11.36
N ALA A 710 -26.57 13.00 -11.74
CA ALA A 710 -27.39 14.10 -11.27
C ALA A 710 -28.79 13.98 -11.87
N ALA A 711 -29.79 13.66 -11.05
CA ALA A 711 -31.18 13.76 -11.46
C ALA A 711 -31.46 15.20 -11.95
N PRO A 712 -32.16 15.41 -13.08
CA PRO A 712 -32.46 16.74 -13.59
C PRO A 712 -33.21 17.56 -12.55
N ALA A 713 -32.81 18.82 -12.37
CA ALA A 713 -33.48 19.74 -11.46
C ALA A 713 -34.89 20.05 -11.95
N ALA A 714 -35.88 19.31 -11.43
CA ALA A 714 -37.28 19.68 -11.56
C ALA A 714 -37.51 21.02 -10.86
N ALA A 715 -38.00 22.02 -11.59
CA ALA A 715 -38.23 23.36 -11.06
C ALA A 715 -39.25 23.30 -9.88
N PRO A 716 -38.97 23.96 -8.75
CA PRO A 716 -39.88 23.94 -7.61
C PRO A 716 -41.15 24.73 -7.92
N ALA A 717 -42.27 24.02 -8.07
CA ALA A 717 -43.60 24.62 -8.11
C ALA A 717 -43.94 25.22 -6.73
N ALA A 718 -44.47 26.44 -6.70
CA ALA A 718 -44.74 27.16 -5.47
C ALA A 718 -46.15 26.89 -4.92
N ALA A 719 -46.25 26.41 -3.67
CA ALA A 719 -47.29 26.72 -2.67
C ALA A 719 -47.16 25.81 -1.43
N PRO A 720 -47.70 26.20 -0.25
CA PRO A 720 -47.75 27.53 0.34
C PRO A 720 -47.08 27.56 1.74
N ALA A 721 -46.88 28.76 2.31
CA ALA A 721 -46.23 28.92 3.61
C ALA A 721 -47.04 28.32 4.78
N ALA A 722 -46.40 27.46 5.58
CA ALA A 722 -46.87 27.04 6.90
C ALA A 722 -46.04 27.72 8.01
N ALA A 723 -46.67 27.96 9.17
CA ALA A 723 -46.15 28.78 10.25
C ALA A 723 -44.87 28.21 10.93
N PRO A 724 -44.02 29.06 11.54
CA PRO A 724 -42.78 28.61 12.15
C PRO A 724 -43.05 27.75 13.40
N THR A 725 -42.47 26.55 13.44
CA THR A 725 -42.34 25.74 14.65
C THR A 725 -40.89 25.77 15.12
N SER A 726 -40.69 26.08 16.39
CA SER A 726 -39.37 26.20 17.01
C SER A 726 -38.81 24.82 17.34
N GLY A 727 -37.69 24.45 16.71
CA GLY A 727 -36.98 23.20 16.98
C GLY A 727 -35.74 23.08 16.12
N ALA A 728 -34.68 23.85 16.44
CA ALA A 728 -33.37 23.64 15.82
C ALA A 728 -32.89 22.22 16.19
N LYS A 729 -32.58 21.40 15.19
CA LYS A 729 -32.07 20.05 15.43
C LYS A 729 -30.71 20.15 16.15
N PRO A 730 -30.41 19.24 17.09
CA PRO A 730 -29.06 19.16 17.65
C PRO A 730 -28.06 18.91 16.52
N SER A 731 -26.90 19.58 16.58
CA SER A 731 -25.83 19.47 15.61
C SER A 731 -24.57 18.91 16.27
N LEU A 732 -23.87 18.01 15.60
CA LEU A 732 -22.62 17.37 16.02
C LEU A 732 -21.55 17.52 14.93
N VAL A 733 -20.29 17.40 15.31
CA VAL A 733 -19.18 17.23 14.36
C VAL A 733 -18.39 15.97 14.69
N ALA A 734 -17.73 15.37 13.70
CA ALA A 734 -16.83 14.25 13.93
C ALA A 734 -15.54 14.37 13.11
N VAL A 735 -14.49 13.68 13.56
CA VAL A 735 -13.26 13.46 12.81
C VAL A 735 -12.92 11.97 12.81
N THR A 736 -12.60 11.44 11.63
CA THR A 736 -12.23 10.03 11.43
C THR A 736 -10.85 9.90 10.80
N ALA A 737 -10.02 8.99 11.32
CA ALA A 737 -8.65 8.79 10.85
C ALA A 737 -8.07 7.41 11.22
N CYS A 738 -7.54 6.69 10.24
CA CYS A 738 -6.88 5.39 10.40
C CYS A 738 -5.49 5.46 9.75
N PRO A 739 -4.43 4.81 10.30
CA PRO A 739 -3.06 4.96 9.79
C PRO A 739 -2.87 4.61 8.30
N THR A 740 -3.65 3.66 7.76
CA THR A 740 -3.64 3.33 6.32
C THR A 740 -4.52 4.27 5.49
N GLY A 741 -5.50 4.93 6.11
CA GLY A 741 -6.34 5.97 5.50
C GLY A 741 -7.32 5.50 4.42
N ILE A 742 -7.56 4.19 4.26
CA ILE A 742 -8.31 3.61 3.13
C ILE A 742 -9.74 3.18 3.47
N ALA A 743 -9.96 2.26 4.42
CA ALA A 743 -11.29 1.68 4.67
C ALA A 743 -11.93 2.18 5.97
N HIS A 744 -11.34 1.86 7.13
CA HIS A 744 -11.94 2.15 8.43
C HIS A 744 -12.21 3.65 8.68
N THR A 745 -11.41 4.55 8.10
CA THR A 745 -11.67 6.01 8.12
C THR A 745 -13.06 6.35 7.59
N TYR A 746 -13.45 5.81 6.44
CA TYR A 746 -14.72 6.13 5.78
C TYR A 746 -15.88 5.32 6.38
N MET A 747 -15.65 4.06 6.75
CA MET A 747 -16.66 3.24 7.46
C MET A 747 -17.06 3.86 8.80
N ALA A 748 -16.11 4.41 9.56
CA ALA A 748 -16.39 5.13 10.80
C ALA A 748 -17.22 6.39 10.56
N ALA A 749 -17.00 7.10 9.45
CA ALA A 749 -17.74 8.30 9.09
C ALA A 749 -19.20 7.97 8.75
N GLU A 750 -19.40 7.01 7.84
CA GLU A 750 -20.73 6.55 7.42
C GLU A 750 -21.55 5.97 8.57
N ALA A 751 -20.91 5.24 9.50
CA ALA A 751 -21.58 4.69 10.67
C ALA A 751 -22.05 5.79 11.65
N LEU A 752 -21.26 6.87 11.84
CA LEU A 752 -21.67 8.04 12.62
C LEU A 752 -22.80 8.83 11.93
N GLU A 753 -22.73 9.00 10.60
CA GLU A 753 -23.77 9.65 9.81
C GLU A 753 -25.10 8.88 9.87
N ALA A 754 -25.06 7.56 9.73
CA ALA A 754 -26.23 6.70 9.84
C ALA A 754 -26.85 6.71 11.26
N ALA A 755 -26.01 6.70 12.30
CA ALA A 755 -26.46 6.78 13.69
C ALA A 755 -27.07 8.16 14.04
N ALA A 756 -26.46 9.25 13.56
CA ALA A 756 -27.02 10.59 13.72
C ALA A 756 -28.37 10.74 13.01
N ALA A 757 -28.49 10.21 11.79
CA ALA A 757 -29.74 10.19 11.04
C ALA A 757 -30.86 9.43 11.79
N ARG A 758 -30.56 8.26 12.39
CA ARG A 758 -31.50 7.52 13.25
C ARG A 758 -31.91 8.31 14.49
N ALA A 759 -30.97 9.04 15.11
CA ALA A 759 -31.23 9.89 16.26
C ALA A 759 -31.96 11.22 15.91
N GLY A 760 -32.17 11.53 14.63
CA GLY A 760 -32.78 12.79 14.19
C GLY A 760 -31.84 14.01 14.28
N VAL A 761 -30.54 13.77 14.35
CA VAL A 761 -29.47 14.73 14.66
C VAL A 761 -28.67 15.05 13.42
N GLU A 762 -28.24 16.31 13.28
CA GLU A 762 -27.35 16.72 12.19
C GLU A 762 -25.90 16.43 12.57
N ILE A 763 -25.11 15.81 11.69
CA ILE A 763 -23.68 15.59 11.92
C ILE A 763 -22.86 15.93 10.68
N HIS A 764 -21.68 16.52 10.88
CA HIS A 764 -20.71 16.81 9.83
C HIS A 764 -19.39 16.11 10.14
N VAL A 765 -18.89 15.26 9.22
CA VAL A 765 -17.70 14.42 9.47
C VAL A 765 -16.49 14.86 8.63
N GLU A 766 -15.37 15.14 9.29
CA GLU A 766 -14.06 15.35 8.66
C GLU A 766 -13.35 13.99 8.50
N THR A 767 -13.19 13.51 7.27
CA THR A 767 -12.32 12.35 6.99
C THR A 767 -10.88 12.82 6.83
N GLN A 768 -9.93 12.15 7.49
CA GLN A 768 -8.48 12.40 7.38
C GLN A 768 -7.79 11.16 6.78
N GLY A 769 -8.12 10.85 5.53
CA GLY A 769 -7.67 9.64 4.81
C GLY A 769 -6.45 9.84 3.90
N SER A 770 -6.11 8.79 3.13
CA SER A 770 -5.01 8.83 2.15
C SER A 770 -5.39 9.60 0.87
N ALA A 771 -6.68 9.70 0.54
CA ALA A 771 -7.21 10.48 -0.57
C ALA A 771 -7.28 12.00 -0.31
N GLY A 772 -6.85 12.46 0.87
CA GLY A 772 -6.93 13.86 1.30
C GLY A 772 -7.90 14.07 2.46
N SER A 773 -8.18 15.34 2.77
CA SER A 773 -9.12 15.78 3.80
C SER A 773 -9.71 17.13 3.40
N THR A 774 -11.00 17.33 3.65
CA THR A 774 -11.69 18.61 3.50
C THR A 774 -12.02 19.12 4.90
N PRO A 775 -11.29 20.11 5.45
CA PRO A 775 -11.46 20.53 6.83
C PRO A 775 -12.84 21.17 7.10
N LEU A 776 -13.44 20.85 8.25
CA LEU A 776 -14.68 21.46 8.71
C LEU A 776 -14.50 22.96 8.97
N SER A 777 -15.52 23.74 8.64
CA SER A 777 -15.50 25.19 8.81
C SER A 777 -15.54 25.58 10.31
N PRO A 778 -14.93 26.72 10.70
CA PRO A 778 -15.02 27.21 12.08
C PRO A 778 -16.46 27.44 12.54
N GLU A 779 -17.35 27.84 11.62
CA GLU A 779 -18.77 28.08 11.88
C GLU A 779 -19.52 26.78 12.19
N THR A 780 -19.25 25.71 11.42
CA THR A 780 -19.79 24.36 11.66
C THR A 780 -19.32 23.81 13.01
N ILE A 781 -18.03 23.97 13.33
CA ILE A 781 -17.47 23.52 14.61
C ILE A 781 -18.06 24.34 15.77
N ALA A 782 -18.22 25.65 15.60
CA ALA A 782 -18.83 26.53 16.61
C ALA A 782 -20.30 26.18 16.88
N ALA A 783 -21.08 25.83 15.85
CA ALA A 783 -22.49 25.46 15.98
C ALA A 783 -22.75 24.08 16.64
N ALA A 784 -21.79 23.15 16.57
CA ALA A 784 -21.96 21.80 17.10
C ALA A 784 -21.99 21.73 18.64
N GLY A 785 -22.89 20.93 19.20
CA GLY A 785 -23.03 20.72 20.65
C GLY A 785 -21.93 19.83 21.25
N ALA A 786 -21.41 18.87 20.48
CA ALA A 786 -20.28 18.01 20.85
C ALA A 786 -19.49 17.57 19.61
N VAL A 787 -18.28 17.05 19.84
CA VAL A 787 -17.39 16.48 18.82
C VAL A 787 -17.08 15.02 19.09
N ILE A 788 -17.04 14.22 18.03
CA ILE A 788 -16.66 12.80 18.06
C ILE A 788 -15.31 12.62 17.37
N PHE A 789 -14.29 12.19 18.10
CA PHE A 789 -13.04 11.70 17.50
C PHE A 789 -13.07 10.18 17.45
N SER A 790 -13.13 9.62 16.25
CA SER A 790 -13.02 8.19 16.02
C SER A 790 -11.78 7.91 15.19
N VAL A 791 -10.65 7.76 15.89
CA VAL A 791 -9.32 7.78 15.27
C VAL A 791 -8.36 6.77 15.89
N ASP A 792 -7.60 6.08 15.04
CA ASP A 792 -6.47 5.22 15.42
C ASP A 792 -5.12 5.96 15.29
N VAL A 793 -5.13 7.18 14.73
CA VAL A 793 -3.99 8.11 14.63
C VAL A 793 -4.44 9.53 15.00
N GLY A 794 -3.56 10.34 15.58
CA GLY A 794 -3.93 11.65 16.13
C GLY A 794 -4.63 12.59 15.13
N VAL A 795 -5.69 13.28 15.61
CA VAL A 795 -6.46 14.28 14.85
C VAL A 795 -5.59 15.47 14.45
N ARG A 796 -5.50 15.77 13.14
CA ARG A 796 -4.86 16.99 12.64
C ARG A 796 -5.66 18.23 13.05
N ASP A 797 -4.95 19.29 13.44
CA ASP A 797 -5.52 20.57 13.87
C ASP A 797 -6.59 20.46 14.97
N ARG A 798 -6.42 19.48 15.89
CA ARG A 798 -7.31 19.21 17.04
C ARG A 798 -7.69 20.46 17.85
N ALA A 799 -6.81 21.45 17.93
CA ALA A 799 -7.06 22.73 18.60
C ALA A 799 -8.28 23.49 18.06
N ARG A 800 -8.70 23.29 16.80
CA ARG A 800 -9.93 23.89 16.23
C ARG A 800 -11.20 23.50 16.98
N PHE A 801 -11.18 22.36 17.69
CA PHE A 801 -12.32 21.82 18.43
C PHE A 801 -12.23 22.07 19.95
N ALA A 802 -11.25 22.85 20.41
CA ALA A 802 -10.96 23.09 21.82
C ALA A 802 -12.20 23.52 22.62
N GLY A 803 -12.35 22.98 23.83
CA GLY A 803 -13.46 23.28 24.74
C GLY A 803 -14.80 22.61 24.40
N LYS A 804 -14.96 22.01 23.21
CA LYS A 804 -16.17 21.22 22.87
C LYS A 804 -16.24 19.93 23.68
N PRO A 805 -17.43 19.49 24.13
CA PRO A 805 -17.63 18.16 24.70
C PRO A 805 -17.20 17.08 23.72
N LEU A 806 -16.47 16.08 24.20
CA LEU A 806 -15.71 15.12 23.38
C LEU A 806 -16.12 13.66 23.68
N VAL A 807 -16.49 12.93 22.63
CA VAL A 807 -16.49 11.46 22.62
C VAL A 807 -15.27 11.00 21.82
N SER A 808 -14.37 10.23 22.44
CA SER A 808 -13.13 9.75 21.80
C SER A 808 -13.10 8.23 21.73
N SER A 809 -12.63 7.66 20.61
CA SER A 809 -12.54 6.22 20.36
C SER A 809 -11.63 5.92 19.16
N GLY A 810 -11.34 4.65 18.88
CA GLY A 810 -10.76 4.21 17.59
C GLY A 810 -11.81 4.10 16.48
N VAL A 811 -11.38 3.93 15.22
CA VAL A 811 -12.29 3.87 14.04
C VAL A 811 -13.25 2.67 14.04
N LYS A 812 -12.99 1.65 14.86
CA LYS A 812 -13.91 0.50 15.00
C LYS A 812 -15.18 0.82 15.80
N ARG A 813 -15.11 1.71 16.81
CA ARG A 813 -16.22 1.90 17.76
C ARG A 813 -17.50 2.43 17.12
N PRO A 814 -17.50 3.37 16.16
CA PRO A 814 -18.76 3.78 15.52
C PRO A 814 -19.43 2.69 14.68
N ILE A 815 -18.65 1.74 14.18
CA ILE A 815 -19.16 0.62 13.36
C ILE A 815 -19.94 -0.34 14.25
N ASP A 816 -19.42 -0.63 15.45
CA ASP A 816 -20.02 -1.57 16.41
C ASP A 816 -21.07 -0.91 17.35
N GLU A 817 -20.87 0.37 17.71
CA GLU A 817 -21.56 1.09 18.80
C GLU A 817 -22.02 2.51 18.38
N GLY A 818 -22.24 2.76 17.08
CA GLY A 818 -22.52 4.10 16.54
C GLY A 818 -23.68 4.84 17.21
N ASP A 819 -24.79 4.14 17.49
CA ASP A 819 -25.96 4.72 18.18
C ASP A 819 -25.64 5.10 19.64
N GLU A 820 -24.84 4.30 20.34
CA GLU A 820 -24.37 4.62 21.69
C GLU A 820 -23.42 5.82 21.69
N MET A 821 -22.54 5.93 20.68
CA MET A 821 -21.63 7.07 20.53
C MET A 821 -22.38 8.37 20.24
N ILE A 822 -23.44 8.34 19.42
CA ILE A 822 -24.31 9.50 19.17
C ILE A 822 -25.10 9.85 20.44
N ALA A 823 -25.69 8.86 21.13
CA ALA A 823 -26.39 9.09 22.40
C ALA A 823 -25.45 9.68 23.47
N GLN A 824 -24.21 9.20 23.56
CA GLN A 824 -23.16 9.72 24.43
C GLN A 824 -22.78 11.16 24.06
N ALA A 825 -22.61 11.46 22.77
CA ALA A 825 -22.32 12.81 22.30
C ALA A 825 -23.47 13.79 22.58
N LEU A 826 -24.72 13.35 22.46
CA LEU A 826 -25.91 14.15 22.80
C LEU A 826 -26.04 14.38 24.31
N ALA A 827 -25.77 13.36 25.13
CA ALA A 827 -25.71 13.52 26.58
C ALA A 827 -24.63 14.53 26.99
N TYR A 828 -23.45 14.47 26.35
CA TYR A 828 -22.35 15.41 26.56
C TYR A 828 -22.63 16.83 26.02
N ALA A 829 -23.46 16.96 24.99
CA ALA A 829 -23.97 18.25 24.51
C ALA A 829 -25.06 18.83 25.44
N ALA A 830 -25.85 17.97 26.10
CA ALA A 830 -26.91 18.37 27.02
C ALA A 830 -26.37 18.74 28.42
N ASP A 831 -25.29 18.11 28.88
CA ASP A 831 -24.53 18.53 30.07
C ASP A 831 -23.02 18.75 29.75
N PRO A 832 -22.66 19.91 29.15
CA PRO A 832 -21.27 20.26 28.89
C PRO A 832 -20.43 20.54 30.15
N ALA A 833 -21.00 20.49 31.36
CA ALA A 833 -20.25 20.71 32.59
C ALA A 833 -19.58 19.43 33.10
N THR A 834 -20.18 18.25 32.84
CA THR A 834 -19.66 16.94 33.28
C THR A 834 -18.96 16.14 32.18
N ALA A 835 -19.15 16.52 30.91
CA ALA A 835 -18.52 15.88 29.77
C ALA A 835 -16.98 16.07 29.69
N PRO A 836 -16.22 15.07 29.21
CA PRO A 836 -14.85 15.27 28.72
C PRO A 836 -14.82 16.34 27.63
N LYS A 837 -13.73 17.10 27.51
CA LYS A 837 -13.59 18.17 26.51
C LYS A 837 -12.34 18.00 25.68
N VAL A 838 -12.33 18.58 24.47
CA VAL A 838 -11.10 18.71 23.70
C VAL A 838 -10.15 19.67 24.42
N GLU A 839 -9.01 19.14 24.83
CA GLU A 839 -7.90 19.89 25.45
C GLU A 839 -7.33 20.96 24.49
N GLY A 840 -7.17 22.17 25.01
CA GLY A 840 -6.62 23.33 24.31
C GLY A 840 -7.30 24.64 24.71
N GLU A 841 -6.64 25.77 24.46
CA GLU A 841 -7.32 27.07 24.50
C GLU A 841 -8.25 27.19 23.29
N ALA A 842 -9.55 27.37 23.53
CA ALA A 842 -10.43 27.91 22.51
C ALA A 842 -10.04 29.38 22.32
N ALA A 843 -9.54 29.73 21.13
CA ALA A 843 -9.33 31.14 20.78
C ALA A 843 -10.67 31.86 20.90
N GLU A 844 -10.71 32.95 21.69
CA GLU A 844 -11.96 33.68 21.93
C GLU A 844 -12.61 34.06 20.60
N ALA A 845 -13.90 33.73 20.47
CA ALA A 845 -14.74 34.11 19.33
C ALA A 845 -15.09 35.60 19.38
N GLY A 846 -14.07 36.46 19.34
CA GLY A 846 -14.21 37.88 19.06
C GLY A 846 -14.72 38.05 17.63
N ALA A 847 -15.92 38.63 17.51
CA ALA A 847 -16.61 38.78 16.23
C ALA A 847 -15.79 39.60 15.22
N SER A 848 -15.09 38.92 14.32
CA SER A 848 -14.56 39.49 13.07
C SER A 848 -14.65 38.48 11.94
N SER A 849 -15.65 38.66 11.09
CA SER A 849 -15.77 37.92 9.83
C SER A 849 -14.65 38.33 8.87
N GLY A 850 -13.92 37.36 8.32
CA GLY A 850 -13.01 37.57 7.18
C GLY A 850 -11.58 38.02 7.46
N ALA A 851 -11.11 38.06 8.71
CA ALA A 851 -9.71 38.36 9.00
C ALA A 851 -8.79 37.16 8.65
N LYS A 852 -7.87 37.34 7.69
CA LYS A 852 -6.76 36.39 7.46
C LYS A 852 -5.93 36.23 8.74
N GLU A 853 -5.48 35.01 9.02
CA GLU A 853 -4.55 34.71 10.12
C GLU A 853 -3.39 35.72 10.11
N SER A 854 -3.16 36.38 11.25
CA SER A 854 -2.15 37.43 11.32
C SER A 854 -0.76 36.85 11.03
N PHE A 855 0.15 37.66 10.48
CA PHE A 855 1.52 37.22 10.18
C PHE A 855 2.21 36.65 11.44
N GLY A 856 2.00 37.28 12.60
CA GLY A 856 2.49 36.77 13.89
C GLY A 856 1.88 35.43 14.30
N GLY A 857 0.58 35.22 14.07
CA GLY A 857 -0.09 33.94 14.31
C GLY A 857 0.47 32.81 13.44
N THR A 858 0.63 33.10 12.14
CA THR A 858 1.23 32.17 11.16
C THR A 858 2.65 31.78 11.57
N VAL A 859 3.51 32.75 11.90
CA VAL A 859 4.89 32.52 12.34
C VAL A 859 4.94 31.70 13.63
N ARG A 860 4.09 32.02 14.63
CA ARG A 860 3.97 31.26 15.88
C ARG A 860 3.61 29.79 15.58
N ARG A 861 2.58 29.55 14.77
CA ARG A 861 2.11 28.19 14.40
C ARG A 861 3.20 27.36 13.73
N VAL A 862 3.91 27.94 12.76
CA VAL A 862 5.00 27.27 12.02
C VAL A 862 6.15 26.89 12.96
N LEU A 863 6.64 27.82 13.78
CA LEU A 863 7.74 27.56 14.71
C LEU A 863 7.36 26.53 15.79
N MET A 864 6.15 26.63 16.35
CA MET A 864 5.67 25.69 17.38
C MET A 864 5.44 24.28 16.86
N THR A 865 5.12 24.13 15.57
CA THR A 865 5.05 22.82 14.90
C THR A 865 6.43 22.18 14.87
N GLY A 866 7.44 22.91 14.37
CA GLY A 866 8.84 22.47 14.37
C GLY A 866 9.34 22.03 15.75
N VAL A 867 9.17 22.89 16.76
CA VAL A 867 9.57 22.60 18.13
C VAL A 867 8.85 21.36 18.70
N SER A 868 7.55 21.22 18.47
CA SER A 868 6.78 20.09 19.03
C SER A 868 7.22 18.74 18.46
N TYR A 869 7.56 18.66 17.18
CA TYR A 869 8.07 17.42 16.57
C TYR A 869 9.59 17.19 16.81
N MET A 870 10.31 18.21 17.29
CA MET A 870 11.70 18.09 17.75
C MET A 870 11.83 17.45 19.14
N ILE A 871 10.87 17.70 20.05
CA ILE A 871 10.91 17.24 21.46
C ILE A 871 11.14 15.72 21.62
N PRO A 872 10.56 14.80 20.83
CA PRO A 872 10.84 13.37 20.97
C PRO A 872 12.31 12.99 20.78
N PHE A 873 13.05 13.70 19.92
CA PHE A 873 14.49 13.49 19.73
C PHE A 873 15.31 13.98 20.94
N VAL A 874 14.92 15.12 21.53
CA VAL A 874 15.48 15.60 22.81
C VAL A 874 15.25 14.57 23.92
N ALA A 875 14.03 14.03 24.02
CA ALA A 875 13.66 13.10 25.07
C ALA A 875 14.43 11.76 24.94
N ALA A 876 14.45 11.18 23.74
CA ALA A 876 15.18 9.96 23.46
C ALA A 876 16.69 10.15 23.67
N GLY A 877 17.29 11.16 23.03
CA GLY A 877 18.73 11.44 23.14
C GLY A 877 19.16 11.75 24.57
N GLY A 878 18.37 12.58 25.27
CA GLY A 878 18.59 12.97 26.65
C GLY A 878 18.54 11.82 27.65
N LEU A 879 17.54 10.94 27.54
CA LEU A 879 17.44 9.79 28.43
C LEU A 879 18.57 8.79 28.18
N LEU A 880 18.92 8.56 26.91
CA LEU A 880 20.01 7.67 26.54
C LEU A 880 21.36 8.19 27.06
N ILE A 881 21.66 9.49 26.98
CA ILE A 881 22.86 10.09 27.58
C ILE A 881 22.82 10.03 29.11
N ALA A 882 21.67 10.26 29.76
CA ALA A 882 21.55 10.12 31.21
C ALA A 882 21.82 8.67 31.66
N LEU A 883 21.20 7.69 31.00
CA LEU A 883 21.46 6.27 31.26
C LEU A 883 22.89 5.86 30.90
N ALA A 884 23.50 6.50 29.89
CA ALA A 884 24.90 6.28 29.55
C ALA A 884 25.84 6.64 30.71
N PHE A 885 25.65 7.81 31.33
CA PHE A 885 26.40 8.19 32.53
C PHE A 885 26.12 7.27 33.72
N LEU A 886 24.86 6.82 33.90
CA LEU A 886 24.48 5.90 34.97
C LEU A 886 25.16 4.52 34.86
N PHE A 887 25.38 4.02 33.63
CA PHE A 887 26.00 2.71 33.42
C PHE A 887 27.50 2.76 33.12
N GLY A 888 28.02 3.83 32.51
CA GLY A 888 29.42 3.93 32.09
C GLY A 888 30.32 4.86 32.91
N GLY A 889 29.75 5.73 33.74
CA GLY A 889 30.47 6.86 34.33
C GLY A 889 30.53 8.07 33.38
N TYR A 890 31.07 9.18 33.88
CA TYR A 890 31.21 10.42 33.09
C TYR A 890 32.41 10.37 32.13
N GLU A 891 33.40 9.53 32.44
CA GLU A 891 34.69 9.44 31.78
C GLU A 891 34.59 8.93 30.33
N ILE A 892 33.49 8.25 29.98
CA ILE A 892 33.24 7.71 28.63
C ILE A 892 33.18 8.78 27.53
N VAL A 893 32.89 10.05 27.87
CA VAL A 893 32.79 11.15 26.89
C VAL A 893 34.13 11.83 26.64
N PHE A 894 35.16 11.49 27.43
CA PHE A 894 36.47 12.09 27.26
C PHE A 894 37.19 11.58 26.02
N THR A 895 38.11 12.41 25.55
CA THR A 895 39.14 12.05 24.60
C THR A 895 40.39 11.71 25.41
N GLY A 896 40.95 10.52 25.21
CA GLY A 896 42.14 10.04 25.93
C GLY A 896 43.16 9.41 24.98
N THR A 897 44.10 8.66 25.56
CA THR A 897 45.08 7.85 24.83
C THR A 897 44.63 6.40 24.81
N LYS A 898 44.75 5.71 23.67
CA LYS A 898 44.58 4.26 23.59
C LYS A 898 45.78 3.61 22.93
N ASP A 899 46.42 2.65 23.59
CA ASP A 899 47.60 1.93 23.08
C ASP A 899 48.73 2.87 22.58
N GLY A 900 48.87 4.06 23.20
CA GLY A 900 49.83 5.10 22.81
C GLY A 900 49.37 6.04 21.69
N VAL A 901 48.13 5.92 21.20
CA VAL A 901 47.50 6.85 20.25
C VAL A 901 46.68 7.88 21.02
N GLU A 902 47.15 9.13 21.04
CA GLU A 902 46.42 10.27 21.61
C GLU A 902 45.18 10.65 20.75
N GLY A 903 44.18 11.28 21.35
CA GLY A 903 43.05 11.86 20.62
C GLY A 903 41.87 10.91 20.37
N VAL A 904 41.80 9.78 21.09
CA VAL A 904 40.77 8.76 20.91
C VAL A 904 39.51 9.11 21.71
N ASN A 905 38.38 9.28 21.03
CA ASN A 905 37.07 9.41 21.69
C ASN A 905 36.65 8.04 22.24
N ILE A 906 36.56 7.93 23.57
CA ILE A 906 36.46 6.65 24.26
C ILE A 906 35.16 5.92 23.92
N ALA A 907 33.99 6.58 24.03
CA ALA A 907 32.71 5.94 23.72
C ALA A 907 32.59 5.53 22.25
N GLN A 908 33.07 6.33 21.30
CA GLN A 908 33.02 5.98 19.88
C GLN A 908 33.94 4.80 19.55
N ASP A 909 35.19 4.80 20.05
CA ASP A 909 36.13 3.70 19.83
C ASP A 909 35.63 2.38 20.46
N MET A 910 35.09 2.42 21.68
CA MET A 910 34.47 1.25 22.31
C MET A 910 33.31 0.70 21.46
N VAL A 911 32.40 1.55 20.98
CA VAL A 911 31.25 1.08 20.18
C VAL A 911 31.68 0.51 18.82
N LEU A 912 32.73 1.03 18.21
CA LEU A 912 33.23 0.57 16.90
C LEU A 912 34.09 -0.70 17.00
N ASN A 913 34.86 -0.87 18.08
CA ASN A 913 35.85 -1.96 18.20
C ASN A 913 35.46 -3.07 19.19
N ASN A 914 34.36 -2.92 19.95
CA ASN A 914 33.89 -3.92 20.92
C ASN A 914 32.46 -4.39 20.67
N SER A 915 32.10 -5.52 21.29
CA SER A 915 30.77 -6.14 21.22
C SER A 915 30.44 -6.86 22.52
N PHE A 916 29.19 -7.31 22.69
CA PHE A 916 28.79 -8.15 23.84
C PHE A 916 29.59 -9.46 23.99
N LEU A 917 30.29 -9.92 22.94
CA LEU A 917 31.18 -11.08 22.96
C LEU A 917 32.68 -10.70 23.00
N ASN A 918 33.01 -9.42 22.87
CA ASN A 918 34.36 -8.86 22.88
C ASN A 918 34.34 -7.51 23.62
N LEU A 919 34.28 -7.55 24.95
CA LEU A 919 34.17 -6.35 25.80
C LEU A 919 35.45 -5.48 25.75
N PRO A 920 35.36 -4.17 25.99
CA PRO A 920 36.51 -3.27 25.98
C PRO A 920 37.52 -3.62 27.06
N ASP A 921 38.80 -3.65 26.69
CA ASP A 921 39.89 -3.63 27.67
C ASP A 921 40.03 -2.21 28.20
N LEU A 922 39.48 -1.97 29.40
CA LEU A 922 39.52 -0.65 30.04
C LEU A 922 40.95 -0.21 30.39
N SER A 923 41.91 -1.13 30.48
CA SER A 923 43.31 -0.81 30.77
C SER A 923 44.10 -0.27 29.57
N ALA A 924 43.57 -0.46 28.35
CA ALA A 924 44.14 0.10 27.13
C ALA A 924 43.90 1.62 27.01
N TYR A 925 42.95 2.19 27.77
CA TYR A 925 42.63 3.62 27.78
C TYR A 925 43.37 4.32 28.92
N THR A 926 44.32 5.18 28.58
CA THR A 926 45.18 5.93 29.52
C THR A 926 45.03 7.44 29.32
N ASP A 927 45.67 8.21 30.21
CA ASP A 927 45.84 9.67 30.08
C ASP A 927 44.51 10.45 29.97
N LEU A 928 43.48 9.93 30.65
CA LEU A 928 42.19 10.59 30.84
C LEU A 928 42.36 11.97 31.50
N PRO A 929 41.58 12.99 31.08
CA PRO A 929 41.58 14.31 31.69
C PRO A 929 41.49 14.30 33.23
N ASN A 930 42.24 15.18 33.87
CA ASN A 930 42.31 15.33 35.33
C ASN A 930 42.74 14.07 36.11
N GLY A 931 43.32 13.06 35.44
CA GLY A 931 43.67 11.78 36.08
C GLY A 931 42.46 10.92 36.42
N ALA A 932 41.33 11.12 35.74
CA ALA A 932 40.13 10.32 35.91
C ALA A 932 40.36 8.84 35.52
N MET A 933 39.50 7.94 36.00
CA MET A 933 39.58 6.51 35.71
C MET A 933 38.20 5.95 35.35
N LEU A 934 38.16 5.01 34.41
CA LEU A 934 36.96 4.25 34.08
C LEU A 934 36.64 3.28 35.24
N THR A 935 35.81 3.73 36.17
CA THR A 935 35.50 3.04 37.44
C THR A 935 34.53 1.87 37.30
N HIS A 936 33.78 1.82 36.20
CA HIS A 936 32.74 0.81 35.95
C HIS A 936 33.33 -0.43 35.27
N GLY A 937 32.69 -1.59 35.44
CA GLY A 937 33.16 -2.84 34.83
C GLY A 937 32.97 -2.87 33.31
N PRO A 938 33.81 -3.58 32.52
CA PRO A 938 33.83 -3.53 31.05
C PRO A 938 32.48 -3.64 30.34
N PHE A 939 31.58 -4.49 30.86
CA PHE A 939 30.23 -4.67 30.33
C PHE A 939 29.34 -3.43 30.51
N LEU A 940 29.38 -2.81 31.70
CA LEU A 940 28.56 -1.64 32.01
C LEU A 940 29.13 -0.40 31.30
N THR A 941 30.45 -0.25 31.24
CA THR A 941 31.13 0.79 30.45
C THR A 941 30.80 0.69 28.96
N TYR A 942 30.77 -0.54 28.41
CA TYR A 942 30.35 -0.76 27.02
C TYR A 942 28.88 -0.39 26.78
N ILE A 943 27.95 -0.78 27.69
CA ILE A 943 26.55 -0.34 27.61
C ILE A 943 26.45 1.18 27.70
N GLY A 944 27.20 1.81 28.60
CA GLY A 944 27.27 3.27 28.73
C GLY A 944 27.71 3.93 27.43
N ALA A 945 28.82 3.50 26.84
CA ALA A 945 29.31 3.98 25.56
C ALA A 945 28.28 3.82 24.42
N LEU A 946 27.59 2.67 24.37
CA LEU A 946 26.57 2.37 23.35
C LEU A 946 25.35 3.29 23.49
N LEU A 947 24.86 3.50 24.71
CA LEU A 947 23.79 4.45 25.03
C LEU A 947 24.22 5.90 24.74
N PHE A 948 25.48 6.26 25.01
CA PHE A 948 26.01 7.60 24.72
C PHE A 948 26.04 7.89 23.22
N VAL A 949 26.58 6.96 22.41
CA VAL A 949 26.64 7.12 20.94
C VAL A 949 25.24 7.18 20.33
N LEU A 950 24.30 6.32 20.77
CA LEU A 950 22.90 6.38 20.32
C LEU A 950 22.20 7.68 20.76
N GLY A 951 22.47 8.14 21.98
CA GLY A 951 21.91 9.39 22.49
C GLY A 951 22.43 10.62 21.74
N GLY A 952 23.74 10.67 21.47
CA GLY A 952 24.37 11.70 20.63
C GLY A 952 23.85 11.68 19.19
N ALA A 953 23.62 10.50 18.61
CA ALA A 953 22.99 10.37 17.30
C ALA A 953 21.55 10.94 17.30
N ALA A 954 20.74 10.65 18.32
CA ALA A 954 19.40 11.23 18.44
C ALA A 954 19.44 12.77 18.59
N PHE A 955 20.40 13.32 19.35
CA PHE A 955 20.62 14.77 19.43
C PHE A 955 21.08 15.38 18.10
N SER A 956 21.83 14.66 17.25
CA SER A 956 22.24 15.17 15.93
C SER A 956 21.05 15.45 14.99
N PHE A 957 19.92 14.75 15.21
CA PHE A 957 18.66 14.98 14.49
C PHE A 957 17.84 16.17 15.00
N LEU A 958 18.25 16.84 16.09
CA LEU A 958 17.51 17.96 16.69
C LEU A 958 17.21 19.08 15.68
N VAL A 959 18.26 19.65 15.08
CA VAL A 959 18.16 20.76 14.12
C VAL A 959 17.59 20.31 12.76
N PRO A 960 17.95 19.14 12.20
CA PRO A 960 17.24 18.52 11.08
C PRO A 960 15.73 18.37 11.28
N ALA A 961 15.28 17.81 12.42
CA ALA A 961 13.87 17.61 12.70
C ALA A 961 13.13 18.95 12.83
N LEU A 962 13.68 19.90 13.61
CA LEU A 962 13.14 21.24 13.73
C LEU A 962 12.92 21.90 12.35
N ALA A 963 13.96 21.91 11.51
CA ALA A 963 13.92 22.53 10.18
C ALA A 963 12.94 21.80 9.23
N GLY A 964 12.93 20.47 9.26
CA GLY A 964 12.01 19.61 8.51
C GLY A 964 10.54 19.86 8.87
N TYR A 965 10.22 19.92 10.16
CA TYR A 965 8.85 20.13 10.62
C TYR A 965 8.39 21.61 10.55
N ILE A 966 9.31 22.57 10.55
CA ILE A 966 9.03 23.96 10.12
C ILE A 966 8.64 24.00 8.64
N ALA A 967 9.43 23.36 7.76
CA ALA A 967 9.16 23.33 6.33
C ALA A 967 7.83 22.61 6.02
N TYR A 968 7.56 21.50 6.71
CA TYR A 968 6.27 20.81 6.70
C TYR A 968 5.10 21.71 7.12
N ALA A 969 5.24 22.52 8.17
CA ALA A 969 4.18 23.42 8.62
C ALA A 969 3.84 24.55 7.62
N ILE A 970 4.70 24.77 6.62
CA ILE A 970 4.50 25.75 5.53
C ILE A 970 4.04 25.08 4.23
N ALA A 971 4.56 23.90 3.90
CA ALA A 971 4.44 23.26 2.58
C ALA A 971 3.90 21.83 2.58
N ASP A 972 3.45 21.31 3.73
CA ASP A 972 3.05 19.90 3.94
C ASP A 972 4.19 18.92 3.60
N ARG A 973 3.89 17.64 3.35
CA ARG A 973 4.84 16.55 3.08
C ARG A 973 5.97 16.91 2.10
N PRO A 974 5.75 17.63 0.98
CA PRO A 974 6.83 18.03 0.06
C PRO A 974 7.91 18.92 0.70
N GLY A 975 7.61 19.63 1.80
CA GLY A 975 8.56 20.44 2.55
C GLY A 975 9.50 19.66 3.46
N ILE A 976 9.17 18.40 3.82
CA ILE A 976 9.92 17.63 4.83
C ILE A 976 11.39 17.44 4.42
N ALA A 977 11.62 16.84 3.24
CA ALA A 977 12.97 16.54 2.75
C ALA A 977 13.87 17.80 2.64
N PRO A 978 13.48 18.89 1.96
CA PRO A 978 14.32 20.09 1.89
C PRO A 978 14.56 20.72 3.27
N GLY A 979 13.56 20.71 4.16
CA GLY A 979 13.74 21.21 5.53
C GLY A 979 14.76 20.39 6.34
N PHE A 980 14.65 19.05 6.32
CA PHE A 980 15.60 18.16 7.00
C PHE A 980 17.04 18.34 6.49
N VAL A 981 17.22 18.43 5.16
CA VAL A 981 18.55 18.67 4.56
C VAL A 981 19.09 20.03 4.99
N MET A 982 18.27 21.08 5.06
CA MET A 982 18.73 22.39 5.53
C MET A 982 19.11 22.41 7.01
N GLY A 983 18.39 21.68 7.87
CA GLY A 983 18.78 21.53 9.28
C GLY A 983 20.09 20.74 9.46
N ALA A 984 20.38 19.77 8.59
CA ALA A 984 21.67 19.07 8.57
C ALA A 984 22.81 19.98 8.07
N VAL A 985 22.58 20.74 6.99
CA VAL A 985 23.51 21.76 6.46
C VAL A 985 23.80 22.85 7.50
N ALA A 986 22.85 23.17 8.38
CA ALA A 986 23.07 24.14 9.46
C ALA A 986 24.16 23.70 10.46
N GLY A 987 24.27 22.39 10.71
CA GLY A 987 25.38 21.81 11.49
C GLY A 987 26.71 21.94 10.76
N VAL A 988 26.78 21.51 9.48
CA VAL A 988 28.00 21.55 8.65
C VAL A 988 28.54 22.98 8.45
N THR A 989 27.64 23.97 8.36
CA THR A 989 28.02 25.39 8.16
C THR A 989 28.37 26.14 9.46
N GLY A 990 28.22 25.51 10.63
CA GLY A 990 28.38 26.17 11.93
C GLY A 990 27.29 27.19 12.26
N THR A 991 26.22 27.28 11.45
CA THR A 991 25.12 28.23 11.67
C THR A 991 24.15 27.76 12.76
N GLY A 992 24.16 26.47 13.08
CA GLY A 992 23.45 25.88 14.21
C GLY A 992 21.94 26.06 14.15
N PHE A 993 21.30 26.20 15.31
CA PHE A 993 19.85 26.32 15.44
C PHE A 993 19.23 27.45 14.61
N ILE A 994 19.90 28.61 14.54
CA ILE A 994 19.43 29.77 13.75
C ILE A 994 19.44 29.44 12.25
N GLY A 995 20.50 28.77 11.78
CA GLY A 995 20.55 28.23 10.42
C GLY A 995 19.45 27.21 10.14
N GLY A 996 19.13 26.34 11.12
CA GLY A 996 18.04 25.38 11.03
C GLY A 996 16.65 26.03 10.89
N ILE A 997 16.34 27.03 11.71
CA ILE A 997 15.07 27.77 11.62
C ILE A 997 14.98 28.50 10.27
N ILE A 998 15.99 29.28 9.90
CA ILE A 998 15.95 30.09 8.68
C ILE A 998 15.94 29.18 7.43
N GLY A 999 16.74 28.13 7.44
CA GLY A 999 16.77 27.11 6.39
C GLY A 999 15.46 26.35 6.26
N GLY A 1000 14.83 25.95 7.37
CA GLY A 1000 13.51 25.30 7.37
C GLY A 1000 12.39 26.22 6.87
N VAL A 1001 12.36 27.49 7.29
CA VAL A 1001 11.39 28.47 6.79
C VAL A 1001 11.59 28.71 5.30
N LEU A 1002 12.82 28.89 4.84
CA LEU A 1002 13.14 29.12 3.44
C LEU A 1002 12.85 27.89 2.57
N ALA A 1003 13.12 26.68 3.07
CA ALA A 1003 12.75 25.41 2.43
C ALA A 1003 11.23 25.30 2.27
N GLY A 1004 10.47 25.57 3.33
CA GLY A 1004 9.00 25.58 3.29
C GLY A 1004 8.45 26.60 2.29
N ILE A 1005 8.95 27.84 2.31
CA ILE A 1005 8.49 28.90 1.38
C ILE A 1005 8.77 28.51 -0.08
N ILE A 1006 9.97 27.98 -0.38
CA ILE A 1006 10.34 27.59 -1.74
C ILE A 1006 9.56 26.35 -2.19
N ALA A 1007 9.38 25.35 -1.33
CA ALA A 1007 8.56 24.18 -1.62
C ALA A 1007 7.09 24.55 -1.90
N ALA A 1008 6.50 25.41 -1.07
CA ALA A 1008 5.14 25.94 -1.26
C ALA A 1008 5.00 26.83 -2.51
N TRP A 1009 6.08 27.47 -2.97
CA TRP A 1009 6.11 28.23 -4.22
C TRP A 1009 6.12 27.31 -5.44
N ILE A 1010 6.97 26.27 -5.45
CA ILE A 1010 7.02 25.27 -6.54
C ILE A 1010 5.69 24.50 -6.63
N ALA A 1011 5.06 24.19 -5.50
CA ALA A 1011 3.75 23.53 -5.44
C ALA A 1011 2.61 24.31 -6.14
N ARG A 1012 2.77 25.61 -6.40
CA ARG A 1012 1.78 26.45 -7.08
C ARG A 1012 1.93 26.46 -8.61
N TRP A 1013 2.93 25.78 -9.16
CA TRP A 1013 3.15 25.72 -10.61
C TRP A 1013 2.05 24.91 -11.31
N LYS A 1014 1.49 25.46 -12.39
CA LYS A 1014 0.53 24.74 -13.23
C LYS A 1014 1.28 23.74 -14.11
N VAL A 1015 1.10 22.44 -13.84
CA VAL A 1015 1.75 21.34 -14.57
C VAL A 1015 0.72 20.45 -15.28
N PRO A 1016 1.09 19.79 -16.41
CA PRO A 1016 0.20 18.87 -17.11
C PRO A 1016 -0.18 17.64 -16.28
N ALA A 1017 -1.25 16.95 -16.67
CA ALA A 1017 -1.87 15.89 -15.87
C ALA A 1017 -0.90 14.77 -15.43
N TRP A 1018 -0.05 14.32 -16.36
CA TRP A 1018 0.96 13.28 -16.10
C TRP A 1018 2.01 13.70 -15.06
N ALA A 1019 2.31 14.99 -14.94
CA ALA A 1019 3.32 15.51 -14.01
C ALA A 1019 2.80 15.75 -12.59
N ARG A 1020 1.46 15.76 -12.38
CA ARG A 1020 0.86 16.07 -11.06
C ARG A 1020 1.30 15.11 -9.96
N GLY A 1021 1.46 13.82 -10.25
CA GLY A 1021 1.97 12.83 -9.29
C GLY A 1021 3.47 12.99 -8.98
N LEU A 1022 4.26 13.50 -9.94
CA LEU A 1022 5.70 13.66 -9.80
C LEU A 1022 6.09 14.89 -8.95
N MET A 1023 5.22 15.91 -8.88
CA MET A 1023 5.45 17.15 -8.15
C MET A 1023 5.81 16.95 -6.66
N PRO A 1024 4.95 16.31 -5.83
CA PRO A 1024 5.25 16.15 -4.40
C PRO A 1024 6.33 15.11 -4.09
N VAL A 1025 6.58 14.17 -5.01
CA VAL A 1025 7.50 13.04 -4.79
C VAL A 1025 8.94 13.38 -5.21
N LEU A 1026 9.13 14.07 -6.34
CA LEU A 1026 10.45 14.33 -6.92
C LEU A 1026 10.73 15.82 -7.13
N VAL A 1027 9.85 16.53 -7.85
CA VAL A 1027 10.16 17.89 -8.35
C VAL A 1027 10.29 18.89 -7.22
N ILE A 1028 9.32 18.93 -6.30
CA ILE A 1028 9.33 19.87 -5.17
C ILE A 1028 10.50 19.56 -4.22
N PRO A 1029 10.71 18.31 -3.73
CA PRO A 1029 11.86 17.99 -2.89
C PRO A 1029 13.21 18.33 -3.51
N LEU A 1030 13.44 17.98 -4.79
CA LEU A 1030 14.70 18.23 -5.48
C LEU A 1030 14.98 19.73 -5.65
N LEU A 1031 14.04 20.46 -6.26
CA LEU A 1031 14.25 21.88 -6.58
C LEU A 1031 14.26 22.75 -5.32
N ALA A 1032 13.43 22.46 -4.32
CA ALA A 1032 13.48 23.17 -3.05
C ALA A 1032 14.82 22.94 -2.34
N THR A 1033 15.31 21.70 -2.25
CA THR A 1033 16.60 21.39 -1.61
C THR A 1033 17.75 22.12 -2.30
N LEU A 1034 17.78 22.11 -3.63
CA LEU A 1034 18.82 22.78 -4.42
C LEU A 1034 18.79 24.31 -4.24
N LEU A 1035 17.62 24.94 -4.40
CA LEU A 1035 17.47 26.39 -4.32
C LEU A 1035 17.72 26.91 -2.90
N THR A 1036 17.13 26.27 -1.89
CA THR A 1036 17.35 26.65 -0.49
C THR A 1036 18.80 26.39 -0.07
N GLY A 1037 19.38 25.26 -0.46
CA GLY A 1037 20.78 24.93 -0.17
C GLY A 1037 21.76 25.94 -0.77
N LEU A 1038 21.56 26.36 -2.01
CA LEU A 1038 22.39 27.40 -2.64
C LEU A 1038 22.32 28.72 -1.87
N ILE A 1039 21.12 29.17 -1.48
CA ILE A 1039 20.95 30.42 -0.72
C ILE A 1039 21.57 30.30 0.69
N VAL A 1040 21.28 29.21 1.41
CA VAL A 1040 21.77 29.01 2.78
C VAL A 1040 23.30 28.88 2.81
N VAL A 1041 23.90 28.08 1.92
CA VAL A 1041 25.35 27.83 1.95
C VAL A 1041 26.14 29.02 1.37
N VAL A 1042 25.74 29.55 0.21
CA VAL A 1042 26.55 30.56 -0.51
C VAL A 1042 26.32 31.96 0.01
N VAL A 1043 25.07 32.31 0.35
CA VAL A 1043 24.69 33.70 0.71
C VAL A 1043 24.60 33.88 2.23
N LEU A 1044 23.87 33.00 2.92
CA LEU A 1044 23.54 33.21 4.33
C LEU A 1044 24.55 32.57 5.31
N GLY A 1045 25.31 31.56 4.90
CA GLY A 1045 26.12 30.73 5.80
C GLY A 1045 27.13 31.53 6.64
N LYS A 1046 27.90 32.41 6.00
CA LYS A 1046 28.87 33.29 6.71
C LYS A 1046 28.17 34.31 7.63
N PRO A 1047 27.18 35.12 7.17
CA PRO A 1047 26.43 36.01 8.05
C PRO A 1047 25.78 35.32 9.25
N LEU A 1048 25.16 34.15 9.04
CA LEU A 1048 24.48 33.41 10.10
C LEU A 1048 25.47 32.80 11.10
N ASN A 1049 26.62 32.28 10.65
CA ASN A 1049 27.65 31.78 11.56
C ASN A 1049 28.26 32.92 12.41
N LEU A 1050 28.49 34.09 11.82
CA LEU A 1050 28.92 35.29 12.58
C LEU A 1050 27.88 35.70 13.64
N LEU A 1051 26.58 35.66 13.30
CA LEU A 1051 25.50 35.94 14.25
C LEU A 1051 25.43 34.89 15.37
N THR A 1052 25.46 33.60 15.03
CA THR A 1052 25.46 32.50 16.01
C THR A 1052 26.66 32.63 16.95
N THR A 1053 27.86 32.85 16.41
CA THR A 1053 29.09 33.07 17.21
C THR A 1053 28.96 34.29 18.13
N ALA A 1054 28.42 35.41 17.64
CA ALA A 1054 28.22 36.61 18.46
C ALA A 1054 27.20 36.38 19.59
N LEU A 1055 26.13 35.61 19.34
CA LEU A 1055 25.13 35.26 20.34
C LEU A 1055 25.68 34.26 21.38
N THR A 1056 26.46 33.26 20.97
CA THR A 1056 27.15 32.34 21.88
C THR A 1056 28.14 33.09 22.77
N ASN A 1057 28.95 33.99 22.22
CA ASN A 1057 29.85 34.84 23.01
C ASN A 1057 29.08 35.75 23.98
N GLY A 1058 27.92 36.26 23.56
CA GLY A 1058 27.00 36.99 24.43
C GLY A 1058 26.49 36.14 25.59
N LEU A 1059 26.00 34.93 25.32
CA LEU A 1059 25.52 33.98 26.33
C LEU A 1059 26.62 33.57 27.33
N ASN A 1060 27.83 33.31 26.84
CA ASN A 1060 28.97 33.01 27.71
C ASN A 1060 29.29 34.19 28.64
N SER A 1061 29.25 35.43 28.13
CA SER A 1061 29.44 36.63 28.96
C SER A 1061 28.32 36.90 29.98
N LEU A 1062 27.15 36.26 29.82
CA LEU A 1062 26.09 36.28 30.84
C LEU A 1062 26.38 35.26 31.96
N GLY A 1063 26.99 34.11 31.63
CA GLY A 1063 27.47 33.12 32.61
C GLY A 1063 28.57 33.66 33.53
N ASP A 1064 29.41 34.58 33.01
CA ASP A 1064 30.44 35.29 33.77
C ASP A 1064 29.89 36.38 34.71
N ASN A 1065 28.60 36.73 34.60
CA ASN A 1065 27.96 37.78 35.41
C ASN A 1065 26.80 37.21 36.27
N PRO A 1066 27.04 36.92 37.57
CA PRO A 1066 26.04 36.28 38.42
C PRO A 1066 24.68 36.99 38.48
N GLY A 1067 24.65 38.33 38.39
CA GLY A 1067 23.41 39.10 38.42
C GLY A 1067 22.55 38.92 37.16
N LEU A 1068 23.19 38.71 36.01
CA LEU A 1068 22.50 38.49 34.73
C LEU A 1068 22.09 37.02 34.56
N ALA A 1069 22.90 36.07 35.05
CA ALA A 1069 22.52 34.66 35.14
C ALA A 1069 21.25 34.47 35.99
N ILE A 1070 21.19 35.06 37.19
CA ILE A 1070 19.99 35.02 38.06
C ILE A 1070 18.76 35.63 37.35
N LEU A 1071 18.93 36.74 36.64
CA LEU A 1071 17.84 37.37 35.88
C LEU A 1071 17.35 36.47 34.74
N LEU A 1072 18.27 35.79 34.03
CA LEU A 1072 17.93 34.82 32.99
C LEU A 1072 17.15 33.63 33.58
N GLY A 1073 17.60 33.07 34.71
CA GLY A 1073 16.88 32.02 35.44
C GLY A 1073 15.47 32.44 35.85
N VAL A 1074 15.29 33.68 36.34
CA VAL A 1074 13.97 34.26 36.64
C VAL A 1074 13.08 34.32 35.39
N VAL A 1075 13.59 34.80 34.26
CA VAL A 1075 12.83 34.91 32.99
C VAL A 1075 12.43 33.53 32.47
N LEU A 1076 13.37 32.58 32.44
CA LEU A 1076 13.09 31.20 32.03
C LEU A 1076 12.07 30.53 32.96
N GLY A 1077 12.17 30.79 34.27
CA GLY A 1077 11.21 30.32 35.27
C GLY A 1077 9.79 30.85 35.05
N LEU A 1078 9.65 32.13 34.68
CA LEU A 1078 8.36 32.72 34.29
C LEU A 1078 7.81 32.07 33.02
N MET A 1079 8.65 31.87 31.99
CA MET A 1079 8.24 31.28 30.71
C MET A 1079 7.77 29.83 30.86
N MET A 1080 8.48 29.01 31.65
CA MET A 1080 8.11 27.61 31.89
C MET A 1080 6.75 27.45 32.57
N ALA A 1081 6.35 28.40 33.40
CA ALA A 1081 5.12 28.32 34.17
C ALA A 1081 3.95 29.15 33.62
N PHE A 1082 4.14 29.90 32.54
CA PHE A 1082 3.11 30.78 31.97
C PHE A 1082 1.94 30.00 31.35
N ASP A 1083 2.23 29.00 30.50
CA ASP A 1083 1.25 28.22 29.74
C ASP A 1083 1.43 26.68 29.87
N MET A 1084 2.21 26.24 30.86
CA MET A 1084 2.30 24.86 31.36
C MET A 1084 2.41 23.75 30.28
N GLY A 1085 3.25 23.96 29.27
CA GLY A 1085 3.39 23.08 28.10
C GLY A 1085 2.92 23.72 26.78
N GLY A 1086 2.39 24.94 26.86
CA GLY A 1086 2.10 25.80 25.72
C GLY A 1086 3.35 26.40 25.06
N PRO A 1087 3.16 27.31 24.08
CA PRO A 1087 4.24 27.89 23.28
C PRO A 1087 5.38 28.58 24.04
N LEU A 1088 5.11 29.26 25.16
CA LEU A 1088 6.15 29.96 25.94
C LEU A 1088 7.02 28.98 26.73
N ASN A 1089 6.39 28.02 27.41
CA ASN A 1089 7.08 26.89 28.05
C ASN A 1089 7.92 26.13 27.02
N LYS A 1090 7.33 25.72 25.89
CA LYS A 1090 8.04 25.01 24.81
C LYS A 1090 9.19 25.82 24.21
N THR A 1091 9.09 27.15 24.18
CA THR A 1091 10.19 28.01 23.71
C THR A 1091 11.35 28.04 24.72
N ALA A 1092 11.07 28.18 26.01
CA ALA A 1092 12.10 28.11 27.06
C ALA A 1092 12.77 26.73 27.11
N TYR A 1093 11.97 25.66 26.98
CA TYR A 1093 12.47 24.29 26.90
C TYR A 1093 13.33 24.05 25.65
N ALA A 1094 12.87 24.48 24.48
CA ALA A 1094 13.65 24.38 23.24
C ALA A 1094 14.97 25.17 23.33
N PHE A 1095 14.97 26.36 23.92
CA PHE A 1095 16.17 27.17 24.15
C PHE A 1095 17.20 26.42 25.01
N ALA A 1096 16.79 25.91 26.18
CA ALA A 1096 17.67 25.18 27.08
C ALA A 1096 18.21 23.87 26.47
N THR A 1097 17.33 23.07 25.87
CA THR A 1097 17.68 21.76 25.31
C THR A 1097 18.49 21.83 24.02
N THR A 1098 18.36 22.92 23.26
CA THR A 1098 19.23 23.21 22.12
C THR A 1098 20.63 23.59 22.57
N GLY A 1099 20.75 24.44 23.61
CA GLY A 1099 22.05 24.75 24.22
C GLY A 1099 22.75 23.51 24.77
N LEU A 1100 21.99 22.60 25.39
CA LEU A 1100 22.49 21.35 25.94
C LEU A 1100 23.22 20.46 24.91
N GLY A 1101 22.84 20.50 23.62
CA GLY A 1101 23.37 19.57 22.61
C GLY A 1101 24.89 19.59 22.43
N ALA A 1102 25.51 20.78 22.42
CA ALA A 1102 26.97 20.93 22.37
C ALA A 1102 27.60 20.98 23.78
N ALA A 1103 26.82 21.34 24.79
CA ALA A 1103 27.27 21.52 26.17
C ALA A 1103 27.27 20.24 27.01
N ALA A 1104 26.51 19.20 26.65
CA ALA A 1104 26.39 17.95 27.41
C ALA A 1104 27.71 17.19 27.58
N THR A 1105 28.67 17.43 26.68
CA THR A 1105 30.04 16.87 26.72
C THR A 1105 31.07 17.80 27.38
N ALA A 1106 30.67 19.02 27.75
CA ALA A 1106 31.54 19.99 28.41
C ALA A 1106 31.36 19.94 29.93
N THR A 1107 32.44 20.20 30.67
CA THR A 1107 32.43 20.11 32.14
C THR A 1107 31.61 21.24 32.77
N ASP A 1108 31.85 22.49 32.33
CA ASP A 1108 31.38 23.72 32.98
C ASP A 1108 30.70 24.71 32.00
N ALA A 1109 29.86 24.20 31.09
CA ALA A 1109 29.18 25.03 30.09
C ALA A 1109 27.96 25.79 30.67
N PRO A 1110 27.79 27.11 30.39
CA PRO A 1110 26.66 27.91 30.90
C PRO A 1110 25.28 27.33 30.57
N GLU A 1111 25.14 26.63 29.44
CA GLU A 1111 23.91 25.98 28.99
C GLU A 1111 23.45 24.87 29.96
N LEU A 1112 24.35 24.29 30.76
CA LEU A 1112 23.99 23.32 31.81
C LEU A 1112 23.22 23.98 32.97
N LYS A 1113 23.47 25.27 33.25
CA LYS A 1113 22.76 26.04 34.29
C LYS A 1113 21.36 26.43 33.80
N VAL A 1114 21.30 26.94 32.57
CA VAL A 1114 20.06 27.21 31.82
C VAL A 1114 19.14 25.98 31.79
N MET A 1115 19.70 24.79 31.55
CA MET A 1115 18.96 23.52 31.58
C MET A 1115 18.46 23.17 32.98
N ALA A 1116 19.27 23.34 34.02
CA ALA A 1116 18.86 23.12 35.40
C ALA A 1116 17.71 24.07 35.82
N ALA A 1117 17.84 25.36 35.52
CA ALA A 1117 16.83 26.37 35.82
C ALA A 1117 15.49 26.07 35.12
N VAL A 1118 15.53 25.68 33.84
CA VAL A 1118 14.34 25.28 33.07
C VAL A 1118 13.70 24.00 33.63
N MET A 1119 14.49 22.95 33.93
CA MET A 1119 13.92 21.71 34.45
C MET A 1119 13.28 21.93 35.83
N LEU A 1120 14.02 22.57 36.75
CA LEU A 1120 13.51 22.89 38.08
C LEU A 1120 12.24 23.73 38.03
N ALA A 1121 12.21 24.78 37.19
CA ALA A 1121 11.04 25.64 37.04
C ALA A 1121 9.81 24.89 36.51
N GLY A 1122 9.95 23.97 35.55
CA GLY A 1122 8.81 23.20 35.05
C GLY A 1122 8.28 22.13 36.01
N MET A 1123 9.07 21.70 37.00
CA MET A 1123 8.60 20.80 38.08
C MET A 1123 7.68 21.51 39.09
N VAL A 1124 7.86 22.83 39.26
CA VAL A 1124 7.20 23.60 40.34
C VAL A 1124 5.68 23.69 40.21
N PRO A 1125 5.08 24.03 39.06
CA PRO A 1125 3.63 24.20 38.94
C PRO A 1125 2.79 23.01 39.43
N PRO A 1126 2.98 21.77 38.93
CA PRO A 1126 2.24 20.61 39.42
C PRO A 1126 2.54 20.26 40.89
N LEU A 1127 3.80 20.32 41.33
CA LEU A 1127 4.16 20.03 42.73
C LEU A 1127 3.54 21.02 43.73
N ALA A 1128 3.51 22.31 43.37
CA ALA A 1128 2.91 23.36 44.20
C ALA A 1128 1.39 23.18 44.34
N LEU A 1129 0.71 22.76 43.28
CA LEU A 1129 -0.73 22.52 43.29
C LEU A 1129 -1.09 21.22 44.02
N ALA A 1130 -0.29 20.18 43.85
CA ALA A 1130 -0.37 18.95 44.64
C ALA A 1130 -0.22 19.24 46.14
N LEU A 1131 0.77 20.05 46.53
CA LEU A 1131 0.96 20.49 47.91
C LEU A 1131 -0.20 21.37 48.42
N ALA A 1132 -0.65 22.35 47.63
CA ALA A 1132 -1.73 23.25 48.03
C ALA A 1132 -3.06 22.51 48.28
N THR A 1133 -3.38 21.52 47.44
CA THR A 1133 -4.58 20.68 47.61
C THR A 1133 -4.48 19.75 48.82
N ALA A 1134 -3.29 19.26 49.16
CA ALA A 1134 -3.06 18.46 50.36
C ALA A 1134 -3.12 19.30 51.66
N VAL A 1135 -2.57 20.52 51.66
CA VAL A 1135 -2.47 21.38 52.86
C VAL A 1135 -3.78 22.12 53.16
N ARG A 1136 -4.53 22.56 52.14
CA ARG A 1136 -5.83 23.24 52.32
C ARG A 1136 -6.91 22.63 51.41
N PRO A 1137 -7.26 21.33 51.56
CA PRO A 1137 -8.19 20.64 50.67
C PRO A 1137 -9.55 21.32 50.55
N GLY A 1138 -10.02 22.00 51.60
CA GLY A 1138 -11.28 22.74 51.55
C GLY A 1138 -11.31 23.93 50.60
N LEU A 1139 -10.17 24.44 50.09
CA LEU A 1139 -10.09 25.52 49.09
C LEU A 1139 -10.18 25.03 47.64
N PHE A 1140 -10.24 23.71 47.43
CA PHE A 1140 -10.20 23.07 46.12
C PHE A 1140 -11.40 22.14 45.94
N THR A 1141 -11.86 22.00 44.70
CA THR A 1141 -12.95 21.10 44.32
C THR A 1141 -12.59 19.62 44.57
N VAL A 1142 -13.55 18.71 44.43
CA VAL A 1142 -13.24 17.26 44.42
C VAL A 1142 -12.28 16.93 43.28
N GLN A 1143 -12.55 17.44 42.07
CA GLN A 1143 -11.77 17.18 40.86
C GLN A 1143 -10.33 17.73 40.97
N GLU A 1144 -10.14 18.96 41.46
CA GLU A 1144 -8.81 19.50 41.75
C GLU A 1144 -8.02 18.66 42.77
N ARG A 1145 -8.68 18.09 43.79
CA ARG A 1145 -8.02 17.23 44.78
C ARG A 1145 -7.61 15.88 44.21
N GLU A 1146 -8.41 15.29 43.34
CA GLU A 1146 -8.03 14.05 42.64
C GLU A 1146 -6.89 14.30 41.64
N ASN A 1147 -6.96 15.39 40.86
CA ASN A 1147 -5.85 15.84 40.01
C ASN A 1147 -4.58 16.11 40.82
N GLY A 1148 -4.71 16.61 42.06
CA GLY A 1148 -3.59 16.86 42.98
C GLY A 1148 -2.81 15.60 43.36
N LYS A 1149 -3.44 14.43 43.40
CA LYS A 1149 -2.76 13.15 43.64
C LYS A 1149 -1.84 12.79 42.47
N ALA A 1150 -2.32 12.95 41.23
CA ALA A 1150 -1.55 12.69 40.02
C ALA A 1150 -0.44 13.74 39.80
N ALA A 1151 -0.68 15.01 40.18
CA ALA A 1151 0.26 16.11 40.03
C ALA A 1151 1.57 15.91 40.81
N TRP A 1152 1.59 15.13 41.89
CA TRP A 1152 2.84 14.73 42.56
C TRP A 1152 3.80 13.97 41.62
N ALA A 1153 3.30 12.94 40.93
CA ALA A 1153 4.11 12.12 40.04
C ALA A 1153 4.50 12.89 38.76
N MET A 1154 3.57 13.65 38.19
CA MET A 1154 3.84 14.49 37.02
C MET A 1154 4.92 15.54 37.32
N GLY A 1155 4.79 16.26 38.44
CA GLY A 1155 5.77 17.27 38.84
C GLY A 1155 7.13 16.71 39.22
N ALA A 1156 7.18 15.56 39.90
CA ALA A 1156 8.44 14.85 40.16
C ALA A 1156 9.16 14.42 38.86
N SER A 1157 8.40 14.20 37.77
CA SER A 1157 8.90 13.77 36.46
C SER A 1157 9.19 14.92 35.48
N PHE A 1158 9.08 16.19 35.90
CA PHE A 1158 9.15 17.37 35.01
C PHE A 1158 8.05 17.40 33.91
N ILE A 1159 6.81 17.05 34.28
CA ILE A 1159 5.62 17.20 33.42
C ILE A 1159 4.80 18.40 33.92
N THR A 1160 5.08 19.59 33.37
CA THR A 1160 4.45 20.85 33.80
C THR A 1160 2.95 20.88 33.53
N GLU A 1161 2.50 20.14 32.52
CA GLU A 1161 1.11 19.96 32.10
C GLU A 1161 0.18 19.51 33.23
N GLY A 1162 0.71 18.85 34.27
CA GLY A 1162 -0.05 18.47 35.46
C GLY A 1162 -0.69 19.66 36.22
N ALA A 1163 -0.30 20.89 35.91
CA ALA A 1163 -0.93 22.12 36.40
C ALA A 1163 -2.14 22.60 35.57
N ILE A 1164 -2.30 22.16 34.32
CA ILE A 1164 -3.37 22.62 33.41
C ILE A 1164 -4.78 22.49 34.01
N PRO A 1165 -5.17 21.36 34.64
CA PRO A 1165 -6.53 21.22 35.18
C PRO A 1165 -6.87 22.23 36.29
N PHE A 1166 -5.86 22.76 36.98
CA PHE A 1166 -6.03 23.81 38.00
C PHE A 1166 -6.05 25.20 37.37
N ALA A 1167 -5.15 25.45 36.40
CA ALA A 1167 -5.11 26.71 35.67
C ALA A 1167 -6.41 26.94 34.88
N ALA A 1168 -7.01 25.89 34.31
CA ALA A 1168 -8.32 25.95 33.67
C ALA A 1168 -9.47 26.23 34.67
N ALA A 1169 -9.35 25.79 35.92
CA ALA A 1169 -10.37 25.99 36.95
C ALA A 1169 -10.32 27.39 37.63
N ASP A 1170 -9.12 27.97 37.80
CA ASP A 1170 -8.93 29.27 38.46
C ASP A 1170 -7.69 30.02 37.93
N PRO A 1171 -7.69 30.47 36.66
CA PRO A 1171 -6.48 30.96 35.98
C PRO A 1171 -5.88 32.20 36.67
N LEU A 1172 -6.73 33.13 37.10
CA LEU A 1172 -6.32 34.39 37.71
C LEU A 1172 -5.56 34.22 39.05
N ARG A 1173 -5.68 33.05 39.71
CA ARG A 1173 -5.03 32.77 41.00
C ARG A 1173 -3.97 31.70 40.88
N VAL A 1174 -4.17 30.71 40.02
CA VAL A 1174 -3.21 29.63 39.78
C VAL A 1174 -2.01 30.14 38.98
N ILE A 1175 -2.22 30.75 37.81
CA ILE A 1175 -1.14 31.11 36.88
C ILE A 1175 -0.10 32.05 37.53
N PRO A 1176 -0.49 33.19 38.16
CA PRO A 1176 0.50 34.08 38.79
C PRO A 1176 1.25 33.42 39.95
N SER A 1177 0.61 32.50 40.69
CA SER A 1177 1.22 31.81 41.82
C SER A 1177 2.30 30.83 41.38
N ILE A 1178 2.02 30.01 40.37
CA ILE A 1178 2.99 29.04 39.84
C ILE A 1178 4.10 29.72 39.04
N MET A 1179 3.80 30.82 38.34
CA MET A 1179 4.82 31.69 37.74
C MET A 1179 5.78 32.26 38.79
N LEU A 1180 5.27 32.78 39.93
CA LEU A 1180 6.10 33.33 40.99
C LEU A 1180 7.03 32.27 41.60
N GLY A 1181 6.52 31.08 41.93
CA GLY A 1181 7.35 30.00 42.47
C GLY A 1181 8.41 29.51 41.46
N SER A 1182 8.06 29.44 40.18
CA SER A 1182 8.97 28.98 39.12
C SER A 1182 10.05 30.03 38.80
N ALA A 1183 9.72 31.32 38.87
CA ALA A 1183 10.67 32.43 38.80
C ALA A 1183 11.68 32.41 39.96
N VAL A 1184 11.20 32.21 41.20
CA VAL A 1184 12.05 32.03 42.40
C VAL A 1184 12.97 30.82 42.22
N THR A 1185 12.45 29.72 41.67
CA THR A 1185 13.21 28.49 41.44
C THR A 1185 14.33 28.69 40.42
N GLY A 1186 14.03 29.26 39.25
CA GLY A 1186 15.04 29.52 38.22
C GLY A 1186 16.11 30.50 38.70
N GLY A 1187 15.72 31.57 39.40
CA GLY A 1187 16.67 32.50 40.01
C GLY A 1187 17.56 31.87 41.09
N LEU A 1188 17.01 30.99 41.93
CA LEU A 1188 17.78 30.24 42.94
C LEU A 1188 18.68 29.16 42.33
N SER A 1189 18.25 28.51 41.24
CA SER A 1189 19.05 27.54 40.49
C SER A 1189 20.36 28.17 40.00
N GLU A 1190 20.25 29.35 39.38
CA GLU A 1190 21.41 30.12 38.90
C GLU A 1190 22.24 30.69 40.06
N ALA A 1191 21.60 31.21 41.12
CA ALA A 1191 22.30 31.75 42.29
C ALA A 1191 23.08 30.69 43.10
N LEU A 1192 22.66 29.42 43.01
CA LEU A 1192 23.29 28.28 43.69
C LEU A 1192 24.18 27.46 42.74
N ASP A 1193 24.43 27.93 41.52
CA ASP A 1193 25.31 27.28 40.54
C ASP A 1193 24.91 25.83 40.19
N VAL A 1194 23.59 25.58 40.13
CA VAL A 1194 23.06 24.25 39.81
C VAL A 1194 23.21 23.99 38.32
N THR A 1195 23.76 22.82 37.97
CA THR A 1195 23.95 22.39 36.57
C THR A 1195 23.24 21.06 36.31
N LEU A 1196 22.85 20.81 35.06
CA LEU A 1196 22.11 19.61 34.69
C LEU A 1196 22.49 19.13 33.28
N ARG A 1197 22.90 17.86 33.17
CA ARG A 1197 23.30 17.23 31.90
C ARG A 1197 22.20 16.41 31.20
N ALA A 1198 21.00 16.31 31.80
CA ALA A 1198 19.85 15.60 31.25
C ALA A 1198 18.70 16.59 30.93
N PRO A 1199 18.08 16.54 29.74
CA PRO A 1199 17.02 17.51 29.38
C PRO A 1199 15.67 17.20 30.03
N HIS A 1200 15.46 16.02 30.62
CA HIS A 1200 14.20 15.65 31.28
C HIS A 1200 14.44 14.59 32.37
N GLY A 1201 13.37 14.22 33.07
CA GLY A 1201 13.36 13.16 34.07
C GLY A 1201 13.20 13.68 35.50
N GLY A 1202 13.25 14.99 35.72
CA GLY A 1202 12.98 15.62 37.01
C GLY A 1202 13.86 15.04 38.14
N ILE A 1203 13.23 14.53 39.19
CA ILE A 1203 13.94 13.94 40.34
C ILE A 1203 14.58 12.57 40.03
N PHE A 1204 14.19 11.92 38.93
CA PHE A 1204 14.73 10.61 38.54
C PHE A 1204 16.11 10.70 37.88
N VAL A 1205 16.56 11.91 37.53
CA VAL A 1205 17.90 12.18 36.96
C VAL A 1205 18.81 12.97 37.90
N LEU A 1206 18.58 12.90 39.22
CA LEU A 1206 19.44 13.56 40.23
C LEU A 1206 20.93 13.18 40.12
N PHE A 1207 21.26 12.00 39.59
CA PHE A 1207 22.65 11.59 39.34
C PHE A 1207 23.34 12.43 38.24
N ALA A 1208 22.56 13.10 37.38
CA ALA A 1208 23.02 13.98 36.29
C ALA A 1208 23.02 15.48 36.66
N VAL A 1209 22.81 15.80 37.94
CA VAL A 1209 22.75 17.16 38.50
C VAL A 1209 24.07 17.51 39.20
N GLY A 1210 24.68 18.63 38.82
CA GLY A 1210 25.70 19.30 39.62
C GLY A 1210 25.05 20.18 40.69
N ASN A 1211 25.60 20.15 41.92
CA ASN A 1211 25.00 20.73 43.12
C ASN A 1211 23.55 20.28 43.42
N ILE A 1212 23.39 18.98 43.70
CA ILE A 1212 22.11 18.37 44.16
C ILE A 1212 21.50 19.10 45.36
N GLY A 1213 22.34 19.63 46.27
CA GLY A 1213 21.87 20.42 47.41
C GLY A 1213 21.15 21.70 46.96
N GLY A 1214 21.78 22.46 46.07
CA GLY A 1214 21.19 23.65 45.45
C GLY A 1214 19.92 23.35 44.66
N PHE A 1215 19.92 22.25 43.90
CA PHE A 1215 18.75 21.77 43.14
C PHE A 1215 17.53 21.55 44.04
N LEU A 1216 17.69 20.81 45.14
CA LEU A 1216 16.60 20.53 46.08
C LEU A 1216 16.14 21.79 46.83
N ILE A 1217 17.07 22.68 47.21
CA ILE A 1217 16.74 23.96 47.86
C ILE A 1217 15.91 24.85 46.92
N ALA A 1218 16.32 25.02 45.67
CA ALA A 1218 15.60 25.82 44.68
C ALA A 1218 14.19 25.26 44.42
N LEU A 1219 14.07 23.94 44.21
CA LEU A 1219 12.79 23.26 43.99
C LEU A 1219 11.82 23.45 45.16
N VAL A 1220 12.27 23.17 46.38
CA VAL A 1220 11.43 23.28 47.59
C VAL A 1220 11.02 24.72 47.84
N ALA A 1221 11.93 25.68 47.67
CA ALA A 1221 11.63 27.11 47.84
C ALA A 1221 10.52 27.57 46.88
N GLY A 1222 10.61 27.25 45.59
CA GLY A 1222 9.57 27.62 44.62
C GLY A 1222 8.24 26.91 44.81
N VAL A 1223 8.27 25.60 45.12
CA VAL A 1223 7.05 24.84 45.43
C VAL A 1223 6.33 25.42 46.64
N LEU A 1224 7.06 25.79 47.70
CA LEU A 1224 6.49 26.45 48.88
C LEU A 1224 5.95 27.85 48.54
N VAL A 1225 6.68 28.66 47.77
CA VAL A 1225 6.22 30.00 47.35
C VAL A 1225 4.93 29.90 46.53
N ALA A 1226 4.90 29.06 45.49
CA ALA A 1226 3.70 28.89 44.65
C ALA A 1226 2.51 28.31 45.43
N ALA A 1227 2.73 27.30 46.29
CA ALA A 1227 1.68 26.70 47.11
C ALA A 1227 1.11 27.72 48.13
N ALA A 1228 1.98 28.50 48.79
CA ALA A 1228 1.55 29.55 49.71
C ALA A 1228 0.78 30.66 48.97
N SER A 1229 1.25 31.10 47.80
CA SER A 1229 0.59 32.13 46.98
C SER A 1229 -0.80 31.70 46.53
N VAL A 1230 -0.97 30.49 45.99
CA VAL A 1230 -2.29 30.03 45.51
C VAL A 1230 -3.26 29.81 46.68
N VAL A 1231 -2.77 29.31 47.82
CA VAL A 1231 -3.57 29.17 49.05
C VAL A 1231 -3.99 30.54 49.60
N ALA A 1232 -3.11 31.52 49.60
CA ALA A 1232 -3.41 32.88 50.05
C ALA A 1232 -4.46 33.56 49.14
N LEU A 1233 -4.27 33.51 47.82
CA LEU A 1233 -5.19 34.11 46.84
C LEU A 1233 -6.56 33.43 46.87
N LYS A 1234 -6.63 32.09 46.94
CA LYS A 1234 -7.92 31.37 47.08
C LYS A 1234 -8.58 31.61 48.44
N THR A 1235 -7.80 31.74 49.53
CA THR A 1235 -8.36 32.10 50.86
C THR A 1235 -8.98 33.50 50.84
N ALA A 1236 -8.25 34.51 50.35
CA ALA A 1236 -8.73 35.90 50.29
C ALA A 1236 -9.97 36.07 49.41
N ALA A 1237 -10.08 35.33 48.31
CA ALA A 1237 -11.27 35.31 47.47
C ALA A 1237 -12.50 34.73 48.20
N ARG A 1238 -12.30 33.68 49.02
CA ARG A 1238 -13.37 33.08 49.82
C ARG A 1238 -13.87 34.01 50.92
N THR A 1239 -12.98 34.77 51.56
CA THR A 1239 -13.36 35.78 52.57
C THR A 1239 -14.26 36.86 51.95
N LYS A 1240 -13.92 37.36 50.75
CA LYS A 1240 -14.76 38.33 50.02
C LYS A 1240 -16.14 37.78 49.64
N LEU A 1241 -16.24 36.49 49.27
CA LEU A 1241 -17.54 35.86 49.00
C LEU A 1241 -18.42 35.73 50.25
N SER A 1242 -17.82 35.59 51.44
CA SER A 1242 -18.57 35.60 52.72
C SER A 1242 -18.92 37.00 53.24
N GLU A 1243 -18.24 38.07 52.79
CA GLU A 1243 -18.58 39.46 53.17
C GLU A 1243 -19.73 40.05 52.33
N VAL A 1244 -19.99 39.51 51.13
CA VAL A 1244 -21.02 40.02 50.20
C VAL A 1244 -22.42 39.42 50.44
N ALA A 1245 -22.58 38.53 51.42
CA ALA A 1245 -23.88 37.94 51.76
C ALA A 1245 -24.18 38.03 53.27
N PRO A 1246 -24.86 39.10 53.69
CA PRO A 1246 -26.00 38.90 54.58
C PRO A 1246 -27.27 39.64 54.13
N VAL A 1247 -28.41 39.11 54.57
CA VAL A 1247 -29.78 39.66 54.59
C VAL A 1247 -30.69 39.37 53.38
N ALA A 1248 -31.77 38.63 53.70
CA ALA A 1248 -33.07 38.47 53.03
C ALA A 1248 -33.12 37.79 51.65
#